data_AF-A0A820D3P1-F1
#
_entry.id   AF-A0A820D3P1-F1
#
_cell.length_a   1.000
_cell.length_b   1.000
_cell.length_c   1.000
_cell.angle_alpha   90.00
_cell.angle_beta   90.00
_cell.angle_gamma   90.00
#
_symmetry.space_group_name_H-M   'P 1'
#
loop_
_entity.id
_entity.type
_entity.pdbx_description
1 polymer ?
#
loop_
_entity_poly.entity_id
_entity_poly.type
_entity_poly.pdbx_seq_one_letter_code
_entity_poly.pdbx_strand_id
1 'polypeptide(L)'
;MTEKNSHAIELDDHHLNENEFEYTAVIVGRDLSSYLIALILKQHGHEVAIVSRSEAPVMTDLCEYVSLKYLYEAARRIHSVHSLFAKGLQIKFDNMTTDLNWQQLTNECKEEVLQRKQNLEKEISEKNIVVYEGTIVMVEDYIVRIINEEESIQIAVLRTKHVIMGSDNCRYMIKDYSNKHSRNTTLKTVADIINLDQIPQSFAVVGGGTLGLSVASCMKELGSIHVTVIEKQAHCLMDMNDMDREIAAYIESILVQQQINIITKCVANYVSETAIHSITDPIKTDYRFVTIGTRRKLISVHNTPTAAIIHLIERVSFGRKIQIGTIVDNGKGERIVVPLTPICHIDYQRVKSICSIEQGVSIAYRTICKCLNSSAPNFIMPSFIYTIPSLLLIGQTHTPADSMFVCRVNVSPTMKYAIDTPPRGFGKLWISRIRKTLCGVQLVSEHNIMFGRAFGILIRNQICLIDVCSRIELPGSIGEVVQLMIKQALLDLNKNYSKFHIFGKNSDRPASEVQEVIFVSKQHTSENKDHVHCTHIQVPQVSTTYRCILSKPAWCWGAEMGANEHGVCIGNEAVFSKVNYNTRELALTGLDIVRLALERAKTAKLAVTMIGEFVENYGQGGTCYDRISGFSSGYDNSFLVVDSDEAWVIETCDRVWVAKQIKEGYYNISNCYTIGDEYTMQSNNLETFAKEKKLWHGKEKLNFAKTFESFSGGDGRLKAGQNLLENLTKNGNFSVFDMISILRDDQSGICMLGEGDDCISTGSQVSVLLSTDRKRSQTDACHFFTATPNPQLSLFKPFIFCDEVELGPLTVSTPVEITSHRIHPLYSVRQKASRAQLEDKRLKDLEHEGIVEVINKLKLSNEDTTVDTYETLFHDAVSAEIELLREHPPTKRS
;
A
#
# COMPACT_ATOMS: atom_id res chain seq x y z
N MET A 1 -19.39 67.14 -2.63
CA MET A 1 -18.41 67.97 -3.36
C MET A 1 -17.35 68.41 -2.38
N THR A 2 -16.17 67.79 -2.47
CA THR A 2 -14.85 68.31 -2.05
C THR A 2 -13.87 67.24 -2.52
N GLU A 3 -13.35 67.44 -3.72
CA GLU A 3 -12.23 66.68 -4.29
C GLU A 3 -11.05 66.76 -3.32
N LYS A 4 -10.55 65.61 -2.86
CA LYS A 4 -9.21 65.53 -2.26
C LYS A 4 -8.24 65.15 -3.37
N ASN A 5 -7.45 66.16 -3.73
CA ASN A 5 -6.31 66.12 -4.64
C ASN A 5 -5.53 64.81 -4.55
N SER A 6 -5.57 64.05 -5.65
CA SER A 6 -4.51 63.11 -6.01
C SER A 6 -3.29 63.92 -6.42
N HIS A 7 -2.30 64.08 -5.54
CA HIS A 7 -0.95 64.40 -5.99
C HIS A 7 -0.40 63.16 -6.68
N ALA A 8 -0.54 63.12 -8.01
CA ALA A 8 0.27 62.27 -8.85
C ALA A 8 1.71 62.75 -8.71
N ILE A 9 2.58 61.84 -8.26
CA ILE A 9 4.02 62.07 -8.19
C ILE A 9 4.54 62.03 -9.63
N GLU A 10 4.94 63.18 -10.18
CA GLU A 10 5.84 63.22 -11.34
C GLU A 10 7.21 62.72 -10.84
N LEU A 11 7.51 61.45 -11.10
CA LEU A 11 8.85 60.90 -10.98
C LEU A 11 9.60 61.26 -12.28
N ASP A 12 10.58 62.14 -12.15
CA ASP A 12 11.44 62.59 -13.25
C ASP A 12 12.17 61.38 -13.87
N ASP A 13 11.89 61.09 -15.16
CA ASP A 13 12.28 59.84 -15.83
C ASP A 13 13.73 59.81 -16.34
N HIS A 14 14.55 60.84 -16.09
CA HIS A 14 15.89 60.92 -16.66
C HIS A 14 16.93 61.57 -15.74
N HIS A 15 17.31 60.87 -14.66
CA HIS A 15 18.66 61.01 -14.09
C HIS A 15 19.17 59.66 -13.56
N LEU A 16 19.89 58.95 -14.43
CA LEU A 16 20.82 57.86 -14.10
C LEU A 16 22.05 58.47 -13.41
N ASN A 17 22.36 58.09 -12.15
CA ASN A 17 23.73 58.09 -11.61
C ASN A 17 23.90 57.38 -10.25
N GLU A 18 25.07 56.73 -10.11
CA GLU A 18 25.84 56.27 -8.94
C GLU A 18 25.40 55.10 -8.03
N ASN A 19 24.15 54.62 -8.04
CA ASN A 19 23.72 53.53 -7.12
C ASN A 19 22.92 52.38 -7.78
N GLU A 20 23.33 51.90 -8.97
CA GLU A 20 22.81 50.64 -9.52
C GLU A 20 23.62 49.44 -9.01
N PHE A 21 22.98 48.57 -8.23
CA PHE A 21 23.57 47.30 -7.77
C PHE A 21 22.92 46.12 -8.50
N GLU A 22 23.75 45.19 -9.00
CA GLU A 22 23.29 43.99 -9.70
C GLU A 22 23.23 42.79 -8.74
N TYR A 23 22.03 42.21 -8.61
CA TYR A 23 21.78 41.02 -7.80
C TYR A 23 21.17 39.91 -8.64
N THR A 24 21.58 38.67 -8.40
CA THR A 24 20.95 37.51 -9.02
C THR A 24 19.48 37.39 -8.58
N ALA A 25 19.23 37.59 -7.29
CA ALA A 25 17.89 37.54 -6.71
C ALA A 25 17.71 38.58 -5.60
N VAL A 26 16.52 39.16 -5.53
CA VAL A 26 16.08 40.03 -4.44
C VAL A 26 14.96 39.32 -3.67
N ILE A 27 15.15 39.14 -2.37
CA ILE A 27 14.21 38.46 -1.48
C ILE A 27 13.47 39.51 -0.64
N VAL A 28 12.15 39.44 -0.60
CA VAL A 28 11.31 40.42 0.11
C VAL A 28 10.81 39.82 1.43
N GLY A 29 11.20 40.37 2.57
CA GLY A 29 10.77 39.96 3.91
C GLY A 29 11.90 39.49 4.83
N ARG A 30 11.64 39.52 6.14
CA ARG A 30 12.58 39.10 7.20
C ARG A 30 12.13 37.86 7.99
N ASP A 31 11.39 36.96 7.35
CA ASP A 31 11.03 35.67 7.94
C ASP A 31 12.19 34.65 7.89
N LEU A 32 12.09 33.55 8.63
CA LEU A 32 13.13 32.51 8.67
C LEU A 32 13.39 31.92 7.27
N SER A 33 12.34 31.77 6.46
CA SER A 33 12.44 31.26 5.08
C SER A 33 13.32 32.14 4.21
N SER A 34 13.14 33.46 4.30
CA SER A 34 13.85 34.47 3.50
C SER A 34 15.34 34.45 3.80
N TYR A 35 15.71 34.35 5.08
CA TYR A 35 17.10 34.25 5.50
C TYR A 35 17.75 32.95 5.01
N LEU A 36 17.06 31.81 5.14
CA LEU A 36 17.58 30.52 4.70
C LEU A 36 17.75 30.44 3.17
N ILE A 37 16.80 30.97 2.40
CA ILE A 37 16.91 31.09 0.95
C ILE A 37 18.13 31.94 0.58
N ALA A 38 18.31 33.10 1.23
CA ALA A 38 19.43 33.99 0.97
C ALA A 38 20.78 33.31 1.21
N LEU A 39 20.92 32.63 2.35
CA LEU A 39 22.14 31.90 2.72
C LEU A 39 22.46 30.80 1.71
N ILE A 40 21.47 30.01 1.31
CA ILE A 40 21.66 28.90 0.37
C ILE A 40 22.07 29.44 -1.01
N LEU A 41 21.37 30.45 -1.54
CA LEU A 41 21.73 31.05 -2.82
C LEU A 41 23.14 31.66 -2.79
N LYS A 42 23.51 32.34 -1.70
CA LYS A 42 24.87 32.89 -1.53
C LYS A 42 25.94 31.81 -1.42
N GLN A 43 25.67 30.69 -0.75
CA GLN A 43 26.56 29.51 -0.72
C GLN A 43 26.80 28.93 -2.12
N HIS A 44 25.83 29.05 -3.03
CA HIS A 44 25.94 28.63 -4.43
C HIS A 44 26.50 29.71 -5.37
N GLY A 45 27.06 30.79 -4.82
CA GLY A 45 27.77 31.82 -5.58
C GLY A 45 26.87 32.88 -6.21
N HIS A 46 25.60 32.95 -5.82
CA HIS A 46 24.69 33.99 -6.30
C HIS A 46 24.76 35.24 -5.43
N GLU A 47 24.74 36.40 -6.09
CA GLU A 47 24.57 37.69 -5.41
C GLU A 47 23.10 37.89 -5.03
N VAL A 48 22.84 38.12 -3.75
CA VAL A 48 21.48 38.19 -3.19
C VAL A 48 21.36 39.38 -2.26
N ALA A 49 20.20 40.04 -2.30
CA ALA A 49 19.80 41.05 -1.34
C ALA A 49 18.47 40.68 -0.67
N ILE A 50 18.30 41.09 0.58
CA ILE A 50 17.03 41.01 1.30
C ILE A 50 16.46 42.43 1.41
N VAL A 51 15.15 42.60 1.24
CA VAL A 51 14.46 43.88 1.40
C VAL A 51 13.26 43.73 2.30
N SER A 52 13.10 44.60 3.29
CA SER A 52 11.97 44.57 4.21
C SER A 52 11.69 45.95 4.78
N ARG A 53 10.44 46.22 5.15
CA ARG A 53 10.09 47.47 5.85
C ARG A 53 10.83 47.58 7.20
N SER A 54 11.22 48.78 7.61
CA SER A 54 11.94 49.04 8.87
C SER A 54 11.18 48.57 10.12
N GLU A 55 9.85 48.70 10.13
CA GLU A 55 9.00 48.25 11.24
C GLU A 55 8.66 46.75 11.22
N ALA A 56 9.09 46.01 10.19
CA ALA A 56 8.71 44.61 10.04
C ALA A 56 9.40 43.75 11.11
N PRO A 57 8.64 42.92 11.85
CA PRO A 57 9.23 42.11 12.91
C PRO A 57 10.07 40.98 12.31
N VAL A 58 11.27 40.80 12.87
CA VAL A 58 12.29 39.86 12.36
C VAL A 58 12.00 38.45 12.85
N MET A 59 11.94 37.48 11.92
CA MET A 59 11.81 36.03 12.18
C MET A 59 10.74 35.70 13.23
N THR A 60 9.54 36.25 13.08
CA THR A 60 8.43 35.96 14.01
C THR A 60 8.02 34.49 13.98
N ASP A 61 8.13 33.84 12.83
CA ASP A 61 7.90 32.42 12.62
C ASP A 61 8.87 31.53 13.42
N LEU A 62 10.15 31.92 13.51
CA LEU A 62 11.12 31.27 14.39
C LEU A 62 10.70 31.40 15.86
N CYS A 63 10.29 32.59 16.27
CA CYS A 63 9.84 32.86 17.64
C CYS A 63 8.65 31.94 18.00
N GLU A 64 7.61 31.92 17.18
CA GLU A 64 6.43 31.08 17.38
C GLU A 64 6.78 29.59 17.48
N TYR A 65 7.62 29.09 16.57
CA TYR A 65 8.00 27.68 16.52
C TYR A 65 8.82 27.25 17.74
N VAL A 66 9.85 28.04 18.10
CA VAL A 66 10.71 27.73 19.25
C VAL A 66 9.91 27.81 20.54
N SER A 67 9.09 28.87 20.70
CA SER A 67 8.25 29.05 21.88
C SER A 67 7.25 27.93 22.08
N LEU A 68 6.54 27.51 21.03
CA LEU A 68 5.60 26.38 21.13
C LEU A 68 6.31 25.09 21.52
N LYS A 69 7.48 24.82 20.93
CA LYS A 69 8.25 23.62 21.22
C LYS A 69 8.78 23.61 22.65
N TYR A 70 9.20 24.76 23.18
CA TYR A 70 9.62 24.90 24.58
C TYR A 70 8.47 24.57 25.54
N LEU A 71 7.29 25.17 25.31
CA LEU A 71 6.09 24.89 26.11
C LEU A 71 5.71 23.41 26.04
N TYR A 72 5.72 22.82 24.85
CA TYR A 72 5.40 21.41 24.64
C TYR A 72 6.38 20.47 25.37
N GLU A 73 7.69 20.69 25.25
CA GLU A 73 8.67 19.83 25.92
C GLU A 73 8.60 19.94 27.45
N ALA A 74 8.35 21.14 27.98
CA ALA A 74 8.12 21.33 29.41
C ALA A 74 6.86 20.59 29.87
N ALA A 75 5.74 20.79 29.17
CA ALA A 75 4.48 20.12 29.45
C ALA A 75 4.62 18.58 29.38
N ARG A 76 5.28 18.05 28.35
CA ARG A 76 5.50 16.61 28.16
C ARG A 76 6.34 16.00 29.29
N ARG A 77 7.37 16.70 29.76
CA ARG A 77 8.19 16.26 30.89
C ARG A 77 7.40 16.23 32.19
N ILE A 78 6.60 17.26 32.47
CA ILE A 78 5.70 17.31 33.63
C ILE A 78 4.70 16.16 33.57
N HIS A 79 4.04 15.97 32.43
CA HIS A 79 3.13 14.85 32.21
C HIS A 79 3.81 13.49 32.49
N SER A 80 5.05 13.31 32.01
CA SER A 80 5.83 12.10 32.25
C SER A 80 6.08 11.87 33.74
N VAL A 81 6.44 12.91 34.48
CA VAL A 81 6.64 12.85 35.94
C VAL A 81 5.33 12.52 36.68
N HIS A 82 4.21 13.16 36.33
CA HIS A 82 2.89 12.84 36.88
C HIS A 82 2.50 11.37 36.63
N SER A 83 2.80 10.85 35.45
CA SER A 83 2.54 9.44 35.11
C SER A 83 3.33 8.45 35.98
N LEU A 84 4.54 8.82 36.43
CA LEU A 84 5.36 7.99 37.31
C LEU A 84 4.82 7.97 38.73
N PHE A 85 4.32 9.10 39.25
CA PHE A 85 3.62 9.14 40.55
C PHE A 85 2.40 8.21 40.55
N ALA A 86 1.62 8.18 39.47
CA ALA A 86 0.51 7.25 39.32
C ALA A 86 0.93 5.77 39.30
N LYS A 87 2.19 5.47 38.94
CA LYS A 87 2.79 4.12 38.97
C LYS A 87 3.47 3.79 40.31
N GLY A 88 3.25 4.60 41.35
CA GLY A 88 3.76 4.34 42.70
C GLY A 88 5.16 4.88 42.97
N LEU A 89 5.72 5.72 42.08
CA LEU A 89 6.95 6.45 42.39
C LEU A 89 6.70 7.36 43.60
N GLN A 90 7.41 7.12 44.69
CA GLN A 90 7.42 8.00 45.85
C GLN A 90 8.77 8.71 45.88
N ILE A 91 8.77 10.02 45.61
CA ILE A 91 9.99 10.81 45.72
C ILE A 91 9.96 11.57 47.04
N LYS A 92 10.96 11.32 47.89
CA LYS A 92 11.23 12.12 49.09
C LYS A 92 12.33 13.11 48.76
N PHE A 93 12.02 14.39 48.80
CA PHE A 93 13.02 15.45 48.70
C PHE A 93 13.07 16.20 50.02
N ASP A 94 14.26 16.32 50.62
CA ASP A 94 14.41 17.00 51.91
C ASP A 94 14.33 18.54 51.79
N ASN A 95 14.40 19.12 50.58
CA ASN A 95 14.26 20.57 50.30
C ASN A 95 14.08 20.89 48.79
N MET A 96 12.95 20.51 48.15
CA MET A 96 12.60 20.99 46.80
C MET A 96 11.12 21.38 46.69
N THR A 97 10.85 22.55 46.09
CA THR A 97 9.51 22.96 45.64
C THR A 97 9.19 22.29 44.30
N THR A 98 8.02 21.64 44.18
CA THR A 98 7.57 20.98 42.94
C THR A 98 6.90 21.93 41.94
N ASP A 99 6.82 23.22 42.27
CA ASP A 99 6.15 24.21 41.44
C ASP A 99 7.01 24.62 40.24
N LEU A 100 6.39 24.69 39.06
CA LEU A 100 7.04 25.15 37.85
C LEU A 100 7.40 26.64 37.96
N ASN A 101 8.70 26.96 37.87
CA ASN A 101 9.14 28.35 37.75
C ASN A 101 8.91 28.87 36.32
N TRP A 102 7.75 29.48 36.11
CA TRP A 102 7.33 30.04 34.82
C TRP A 102 8.30 31.09 34.26
N GLN A 103 8.81 31.98 35.12
CA GLN A 103 9.75 33.03 34.71
C GLN A 103 11.06 32.45 34.22
N GLN A 104 11.60 31.44 34.91
CA GLN A 104 12.82 30.78 34.47
C GLN A 104 12.61 30.08 33.11
N LEU A 105 11.54 29.29 32.96
CA LEU A 105 11.23 28.58 31.71
C LEU A 105 11.08 29.56 30.53
N THR A 106 10.36 30.65 30.72
CA THR A 106 10.11 31.64 29.67
C THR A 106 11.33 32.49 29.36
N ASN A 107 12.17 32.82 30.34
CA ASN A 107 13.43 33.53 30.11
C ASN A 107 14.43 32.68 29.33
N GLU A 108 14.60 31.40 29.67
CA GLU A 108 15.40 30.46 28.87
C GLU A 108 14.90 30.39 27.42
N CYS A 109 13.58 30.33 27.21
CA CYS A 109 13.01 30.37 25.87
C CYS A 109 13.33 31.68 25.13
N LYS A 110 13.26 32.84 25.80
CA LYS A 110 13.55 34.15 25.20
C LYS A 110 15.02 34.28 24.82
N GLU A 111 15.92 33.86 25.69
CA GLU A 111 17.37 33.83 25.45
C GLU A 111 17.70 32.95 24.24
N GLU A 112 17.11 31.76 24.18
CA GLU A 112 17.31 30.82 23.08
C GLU A 112 16.78 31.34 21.74
N VAL A 113 15.63 32.03 21.73
CA VAL A 113 15.11 32.71 20.54
C VAL A 113 16.04 33.85 20.11
N LEU A 114 16.48 34.67 21.06
CA LEU A 114 17.38 35.79 20.79
C LEU A 114 18.71 35.32 20.20
N GLN A 115 19.32 34.30 20.81
CA GLN A 115 20.58 33.71 20.36
C GLN A 115 20.46 33.18 18.93
N ARG A 116 19.37 32.47 18.60
CA ARG A 116 19.16 31.95 17.24
C ARG A 116 18.98 33.06 16.21
N LYS A 117 18.23 34.11 16.54
CA LYS A 117 18.07 35.28 15.64
C LYS A 117 19.41 35.96 15.38
N GLN A 118 20.15 36.26 16.45
CA GLN A 118 21.46 36.90 16.35
C GLN A 118 22.45 36.06 15.53
N ASN A 119 22.46 34.74 15.70
CA ASN A 119 23.32 33.85 14.92
C ASN A 119 23.00 33.90 13.41
N LEU A 120 21.71 33.89 13.04
CA LEU A 120 21.30 33.97 11.63
C LEU A 120 21.60 35.35 11.03
N GLU A 121 21.36 36.44 11.76
CA GLU A 121 21.72 37.79 11.31
C GLU A 121 23.23 37.96 11.16
N LYS A 122 24.00 37.41 12.09
CA LYS A 122 25.46 37.34 11.99
C LYS A 122 25.89 36.57 10.75
N GLU A 123 25.30 35.41 10.46
CA GLU A 123 25.65 34.64 9.26
C GLU A 123 25.33 35.39 7.96
N ILE A 124 24.21 36.11 7.88
CA ILE A 124 23.85 36.97 6.76
C ILE A 124 24.91 38.05 6.52
N SER A 125 25.32 38.74 7.59
CA SER A 125 26.35 39.79 7.51
C SER A 125 27.74 39.23 7.16
N GLU A 126 28.16 38.11 7.75
CA GLU A 126 29.44 37.43 7.43
C GLU A 126 29.49 36.96 5.97
N LYS A 127 28.34 36.61 5.38
CA LYS A 127 28.21 36.25 3.98
C LYS A 127 28.07 37.45 3.04
N ASN A 128 28.17 38.68 3.53
CA ASN A 128 28.01 39.92 2.75
C ASN A 128 26.67 39.98 1.99
N ILE A 129 25.59 39.49 2.60
CA ILE A 129 24.24 39.65 2.06
C ILE A 129 23.69 40.98 2.58
N VAL A 130 23.35 41.89 1.67
CA VAL A 130 22.85 43.22 2.02
C VAL A 130 21.36 43.13 2.39
N VAL A 131 20.99 43.72 3.51
CA VAL A 131 19.59 43.87 3.94
C VAL A 131 19.22 45.34 3.78
N TYR A 132 18.32 45.64 2.85
CA TYR A 132 17.76 46.98 2.65
C TYR A 132 16.48 47.14 3.47
N GLU A 133 16.36 48.29 4.12
CA GLU A 133 15.15 48.68 4.81
C GLU A 133 14.29 49.57 3.90
N GLY A 134 13.11 49.10 3.49
CA GLY A 134 12.21 49.84 2.61
C GLY A 134 11.18 48.95 1.91
N THR A 135 10.33 49.57 1.12
CA THR A 135 9.34 48.89 0.28
C THR A 135 9.83 48.79 -1.16
N ILE A 136 9.62 47.63 -1.76
CA ILE A 136 9.93 47.40 -3.18
C ILE A 136 8.83 47.97 -4.08
N VAL A 137 9.25 48.71 -5.10
CA VAL A 137 8.45 49.15 -6.23
C VAL A 137 9.10 48.65 -7.51
N MET A 138 8.34 47.89 -8.31
CA MET A 138 8.78 47.46 -9.64
C MET A 138 8.63 48.62 -10.61
N VAL A 139 9.69 48.98 -11.34
CA VAL A 139 9.67 50.13 -12.27
C VAL A 139 9.78 49.69 -13.72
N GLU A 140 10.74 48.82 -14.03
CA GLU A 140 10.95 48.28 -15.37
C GLU A 140 11.24 46.76 -15.35
N ASP A 141 11.38 46.18 -16.55
CA ASP A 141 12.00 44.87 -16.77
C ASP A 141 13.32 44.75 -15.99
N TYR A 142 13.35 43.89 -14.96
CA TYR A 142 14.52 43.61 -14.12
C TYR A 142 15.00 44.74 -13.20
N ILE A 143 14.26 45.84 -13.07
CA ILE A 143 14.65 46.98 -12.22
C ILE A 143 13.65 47.15 -11.07
N VAL A 144 14.20 47.15 -9.85
CA VAL A 144 13.46 47.26 -8.59
C VAL A 144 13.93 48.50 -7.85
N ARG A 145 13.02 49.43 -7.53
CA ARG A 145 13.30 50.56 -6.63
C ARG A 145 12.93 50.19 -5.21
N ILE A 146 13.78 50.58 -4.27
CA ILE A 146 13.49 50.50 -2.84
C ILE A 146 13.18 51.91 -2.36
N ILE A 147 12.02 52.10 -1.75
CA ILE A 147 11.56 53.39 -1.26
C ILE A 147 11.29 53.34 0.23
N ASN A 148 11.54 54.46 0.92
CA ASN A 148 10.98 54.70 2.25
C ASN A 148 9.53 55.17 2.08
N GLU A 149 8.55 54.44 2.60
CA GLU A 149 7.13 54.84 2.52
C GLU A 149 6.84 56.11 3.36
N GLU A 150 7.55 56.33 4.46
CA GLU A 150 7.31 57.47 5.36
C GLU A 150 7.85 58.78 4.79
N GLU A 151 9.04 58.72 4.18
CA GLU A 151 9.75 59.90 3.69
C GLU A 151 9.62 60.08 2.16
N SER A 152 9.05 59.10 1.46
CA SER A 152 8.98 59.07 -0.02
C SER A 152 10.35 59.21 -0.71
N ILE A 153 11.43 58.81 -0.02
CA ILE A 153 12.80 58.88 -0.52
C ILE A 153 13.18 57.56 -1.19
N GLN A 154 13.83 57.64 -2.36
CA GLN A 154 14.45 56.49 -3.02
C GLN A 154 15.73 56.08 -2.27
N ILE A 155 15.76 54.83 -1.83
CA ILE A 155 16.86 54.24 -1.05
C ILE A 155 17.90 53.61 -1.98
N ALA A 156 17.44 52.80 -2.95
CA ALA A 156 18.31 52.13 -3.91
C ALA A 156 17.56 51.75 -5.18
N VAL A 157 18.30 51.55 -6.28
CA VAL A 157 17.81 50.95 -7.52
C VAL A 157 18.59 49.66 -7.77
N LEU A 158 17.88 48.54 -7.80
CA LEU A 158 18.46 47.21 -7.94
C LEU A 158 18.14 46.63 -9.31
N ARG A 159 19.14 46.05 -9.98
CA ARG A 159 18.94 45.24 -11.18
C ARG A 159 18.92 43.77 -10.79
N THR A 160 17.83 43.06 -11.08
CA THR A 160 17.69 41.65 -10.72
C THR A 160 16.86 40.83 -11.68
N LYS A 161 17.24 39.56 -11.86
CA LYS A 161 16.53 38.57 -12.70
C LYS A 161 15.38 37.89 -11.96
N HIS A 162 15.44 37.85 -10.62
CA HIS A 162 14.51 37.10 -9.79
C HIS A 162 14.08 37.91 -8.58
N VAL A 163 12.77 38.01 -8.36
CA VAL A 163 12.21 38.56 -7.12
C VAL A 163 11.47 37.46 -6.38
N ILE A 164 11.90 37.16 -5.17
CA ILE A 164 11.33 36.13 -4.30
C ILE A 164 10.54 36.85 -3.22
N MET A 165 9.21 36.73 -3.24
CA MET A 165 8.39 37.35 -2.20
C MET A 165 8.27 36.42 -1.01
N GLY A 166 8.86 36.78 0.12
CA GLY A 166 8.63 36.17 1.43
C GLY A 166 7.24 36.48 1.95
N SER A 167 6.91 35.86 3.08
CA SER A 167 5.53 35.72 3.54
C SER A 167 5.15 36.81 4.54
N ASP A 168 4.50 37.87 4.06
CA ASP A 168 3.83 38.81 4.96
C ASP A 168 2.56 38.17 5.55
N ASN A 169 2.56 38.04 6.88
CA ASN A 169 1.48 37.43 7.66
C ASN A 169 0.15 38.18 7.52
N CYS A 170 -0.68 37.82 6.53
CA CYS A 170 -2.06 38.28 6.46
C CYS A 170 -2.92 37.64 7.56
N ARG A 171 -3.43 38.46 8.48
CA ARG A 171 -4.23 38.04 9.64
C ARG A 171 -5.71 38.35 9.43
N TYR A 172 -6.61 37.37 9.60
CA TYR A 172 -8.05 37.62 9.74
C TYR A 172 -8.39 37.73 11.23
N MET A 173 -8.81 38.91 11.68
CA MET A 173 -9.05 39.16 13.10
C MET A 173 -10.55 39.07 13.45
N ILE A 174 -10.87 38.36 14.53
CA ILE A 174 -12.11 38.57 15.28
C ILE A 174 -12.07 40.01 15.84
N LYS A 175 -13.21 40.71 15.85
CA LYS A 175 -13.29 42.07 16.40
C LYS A 175 -12.93 42.03 17.89
N ASP A 176 -11.87 42.75 18.23
CA ASP A 176 -11.32 42.90 19.58
C ASP A 176 -11.75 44.26 20.12
N TYR A 177 -12.59 44.28 21.16
CA TYR A 177 -13.07 45.51 21.81
C TYR A 177 -12.38 45.77 23.15
N SER A 178 -11.24 45.11 23.42
CA SER A 178 -10.42 45.42 24.59
C SER A 178 -9.87 46.86 24.51
N ASN A 179 -9.80 47.54 25.66
CA ASN A 179 -9.35 48.92 25.71
C ASN A 179 -7.82 48.97 25.47
N LYS A 180 -7.34 49.81 24.56
CA LYS A 180 -5.89 49.86 24.20
C LYS A 180 -4.96 50.24 25.36
N HIS A 181 -5.51 50.70 26.48
CA HIS A 181 -4.78 51.20 27.65
C HIS A 181 -4.85 50.25 28.87
N SER A 182 -5.50 49.08 28.75
CA SER A 182 -5.59 48.08 29.82
C SER A 182 -4.60 46.92 29.62
N ARG A 183 -4.40 46.09 30.66
CA ARG A 183 -3.52 44.91 30.61
C ARG A 183 -3.97 44.01 29.46
N ASN A 184 -3.06 43.72 28.52
CA ASN A 184 -3.38 42.95 27.32
C ASN A 184 -3.70 41.48 27.67
N THR A 185 -4.97 41.19 27.94
CA THR A 185 -5.47 39.85 28.29
C THR A 185 -5.88 39.03 27.07
N THR A 186 -5.75 39.60 25.87
CA THR A 186 -6.03 38.95 24.58
C THR A 186 -4.73 38.67 23.84
N LEU A 187 -4.28 37.42 23.93
CA LEU A 187 -3.06 36.89 23.33
C LEU A 187 -3.32 36.45 21.90
N LYS A 188 -2.41 36.78 20.98
CA LYS A 188 -2.55 36.55 19.54
C LYS A 188 -1.45 35.66 18.98
N THR A 189 -0.33 35.57 19.69
CA THR A 189 0.87 34.80 19.34
C THR A 189 1.30 33.92 20.51
N VAL A 190 2.07 32.86 20.25
CA VAL A 190 2.68 32.06 21.33
C VAL A 190 3.74 32.90 22.05
N ALA A 191 4.36 33.87 21.37
CA ALA A 191 5.25 34.85 21.99
C ALA A 191 4.53 35.68 23.07
N ASP A 192 3.27 36.08 22.86
CA ASP A 192 2.47 36.76 23.89
C ASP A 192 2.30 35.89 25.13
N ILE A 193 2.18 34.56 24.97
CA ILE A 193 2.10 33.61 26.09
C ILE A 193 3.44 33.58 26.83
N ILE A 194 4.57 33.48 26.14
CA ILE A 194 5.91 33.48 26.75
C ILE A 194 6.20 34.79 27.52
N ASN A 195 5.55 35.89 27.15
CA ASN A 195 5.70 37.18 27.82
C ASN A 195 4.80 37.36 29.06
N LEU A 196 4.00 36.36 29.44
CA LEU A 196 3.19 36.43 30.65
C LEU A 196 4.05 36.38 31.92
N ASP A 197 3.61 37.10 32.95
CA ASP A 197 4.30 37.11 34.26
C ASP A 197 4.19 35.77 35.01
N GLN A 198 3.09 35.06 34.79
CA GLN A 198 2.77 33.81 35.48
C GLN A 198 1.83 32.95 34.63
N ILE A 199 1.71 31.67 35.00
CA ILE A 199 0.77 30.75 34.37
C ILE A 199 -0.66 31.20 34.68
N PRO A 200 -1.51 31.40 33.65
CA PRO A 200 -2.94 31.68 33.82
C PRO A 200 -3.66 30.61 34.63
N GLN A 201 -4.48 31.03 35.60
CA GLN A 201 -5.36 30.11 36.33
C GLN A 201 -6.52 29.64 35.44
N SER A 202 -7.10 30.57 34.67
CA SER A 202 -8.06 30.26 33.62
C SER A 202 -7.59 30.77 32.25
N PHE A 203 -7.69 29.91 31.23
CA PHE A 203 -7.18 30.15 29.88
C PHE A 203 -8.18 29.68 28.83
N ALA A 204 -8.67 30.57 27.98
CA ALA A 204 -9.57 30.19 26.89
C ALA A 204 -8.88 30.29 25.52
N VAL A 205 -9.13 29.33 24.65
CA VAL A 205 -8.62 29.26 23.29
C VAL A 205 -9.78 29.39 22.31
N VAL A 206 -9.72 30.38 21.43
CA VAL A 206 -10.69 30.53 20.33
C VAL A 206 -10.13 29.85 19.09
N GLY A 207 -10.73 28.73 18.70
CA GLY A 207 -10.39 27.88 17.56
C GLY A 207 -9.72 26.56 17.97
N GLY A 208 -10.36 25.45 17.62
CA GLY A 208 -9.90 24.05 17.81
C GLY A 208 -9.05 23.53 16.66
N GLY A 209 -8.26 24.40 16.04
CA GLY A 209 -7.25 24.04 15.05
C GLY A 209 -5.95 23.50 15.68
N THR A 210 -4.94 23.22 14.86
CA THR A 210 -3.69 22.57 15.34
C THR A 210 -2.96 23.36 16.41
N LEU A 211 -2.77 24.67 16.20
CA LEU A 211 -2.12 25.54 17.18
C LEU A 211 -2.96 25.68 18.45
N GLY A 212 -4.27 25.88 18.29
CA GLY A 212 -5.20 26.05 19.41
C GLY A 212 -5.19 24.85 20.35
N LEU A 213 -5.29 23.64 19.80
CA LEU A 213 -5.21 22.41 20.60
C LEU A 213 -3.83 22.19 21.21
N SER A 214 -2.75 22.50 20.48
CA SER A 214 -1.38 22.37 21.00
C SER A 214 -1.17 23.27 22.23
N VAL A 215 -1.56 24.54 22.13
CA VAL A 215 -1.46 25.50 23.23
C VAL A 215 -2.38 25.10 24.38
N ALA A 216 -3.63 24.73 24.11
CA ALA A 216 -4.57 24.29 25.16
C ALA A 216 -4.03 23.10 25.96
N SER A 217 -3.50 22.08 25.27
CA SER A 217 -2.89 20.90 25.89
C SER A 217 -1.67 21.27 26.72
N CYS A 218 -0.77 22.11 26.20
CA CYS A 218 0.40 22.59 26.95
C CYS A 218 0.01 23.36 28.20
N MET A 219 -0.89 24.35 28.10
CA MET A 219 -1.29 25.18 29.24
C MET A 219 -1.94 24.37 30.35
N LYS A 220 -2.76 23.37 29.99
CA LYS A 220 -3.37 22.48 30.97
C LYS A 220 -2.33 21.68 31.75
N GLU A 221 -1.36 21.09 31.06
CA GLU A 221 -0.29 20.28 31.68
C GLU A 221 0.72 21.13 32.46
N LEU A 222 0.95 22.38 32.04
CA LEU A 222 1.85 23.32 32.75
C LEU A 222 1.25 23.86 34.05
N GLY A 223 -0.07 23.80 34.25
CA GLY A 223 -0.71 24.11 35.53
C GLY A 223 -1.93 25.03 35.48
N SER A 224 -2.44 25.39 34.30
CA SER A 224 -3.72 26.12 34.23
C SER A 224 -4.87 25.27 34.77
N ILE A 225 -5.62 25.80 35.74
CA ILE A 225 -6.75 25.09 36.38
C ILE A 225 -7.87 24.88 35.38
N HIS A 226 -8.30 25.94 34.70
CA HIS A 226 -9.42 25.93 33.77
C HIS A 226 -8.94 26.25 32.35
N VAL A 227 -8.97 25.27 31.45
CA VAL A 227 -8.69 25.49 30.02
C VAL A 227 -9.95 25.22 29.20
N THR A 228 -10.37 26.18 28.39
CA THR A 228 -11.57 26.04 27.53
C THR A 228 -11.22 26.29 26.06
N VAL A 229 -11.56 25.37 25.17
CA VAL A 229 -11.42 25.52 23.71
C VAL A 229 -12.81 25.80 23.11
N ILE A 230 -12.91 26.82 22.27
CA ILE A 230 -14.14 27.23 21.60
C ILE A 230 -13.97 27.01 20.10
N GLU A 231 -14.76 26.11 19.52
CA GLU A 231 -14.70 25.75 18.10
C GLU A 231 -16.05 25.98 17.42
N LYS A 232 -16.04 26.65 16.25
CA LYS A 232 -17.24 26.93 15.45
C LYS A 232 -17.79 25.66 14.78
N GLN A 233 -16.92 24.71 14.45
CA GLN A 233 -17.26 23.46 13.77
C GLN A 233 -17.84 22.44 14.74
N ALA A 234 -18.42 21.36 14.19
CA ALA A 234 -18.97 20.27 14.99
C ALA A 234 -17.89 19.50 15.78
N HIS A 235 -16.67 19.43 15.23
CA HIS A 235 -15.49 18.83 15.84
C HIS A 235 -14.26 19.71 15.55
N CYS A 236 -13.31 19.72 16.48
CA CYS A 236 -11.96 20.21 16.31
C CYS A 236 -11.26 19.50 15.15
N LEU A 237 -10.24 20.17 14.58
CA LEU A 237 -9.45 19.66 13.45
C LEU A 237 -10.26 19.34 12.16
N MET A 238 -11.56 19.67 12.06
CA MET A 238 -12.37 19.38 10.86
C MET A 238 -12.09 20.29 9.66
N ASP A 239 -11.56 21.51 9.89
CA ASP A 239 -11.16 22.40 8.79
C ASP A 239 -9.93 21.86 8.02
N MET A 240 -9.32 20.77 8.50
CA MET A 240 -8.26 20.05 7.80
C MET A 240 -8.83 19.13 6.74
N ASN A 241 -8.60 19.50 5.48
CA ASN A 241 -8.93 18.65 4.33
C ASN A 241 -8.39 17.23 4.47
N ASP A 242 -7.31 17.02 5.26
CA ASP A 242 -6.63 15.73 5.35
C ASP A 242 -6.96 14.83 6.56
N MET A 243 -7.68 15.31 7.57
CA MET A 243 -7.78 14.64 8.88
C MET A 243 -8.73 13.42 8.88
N ASP A 244 -8.30 12.29 9.45
CA ASP A 244 -9.19 11.15 9.69
C ASP A 244 -10.12 11.41 10.88
N ARG A 245 -11.41 11.09 10.71
CA ARG A 245 -12.45 11.37 11.72
C ARG A 245 -12.25 10.59 13.02
N GLU A 246 -11.79 9.34 12.94
CA GLU A 246 -11.57 8.51 14.12
C GLU A 246 -10.39 9.04 14.94
N ILE A 247 -9.32 9.46 14.25
CA ILE A 247 -8.15 10.08 14.86
C ILE A 247 -8.53 11.41 15.53
N ALA A 248 -9.28 12.28 14.85
CA ALA A 248 -9.74 13.55 15.40
C ALA A 248 -10.60 13.35 16.67
N ALA A 249 -11.59 12.46 16.60
CA ALA A 249 -12.45 12.13 17.74
C ALA A 249 -11.66 11.53 18.92
N TYR A 250 -10.65 10.71 18.63
CA TYR A 250 -9.78 10.15 19.66
C TYR A 250 -8.98 11.22 20.40
N ILE A 251 -8.38 12.18 19.68
CA ILE A 251 -7.66 13.31 20.28
C ILE A 251 -8.60 14.18 21.12
N GLU A 252 -9.80 14.51 20.63
CA GLU A 252 -10.80 15.23 21.43
C GLU A 252 -11.10 14.51 22.74
N SER A 253 -11.30 13.18 22.69
CA SER A 253 -11.58 12.38 23.88
C SER A 253 -10.44 12.41 24.91
N ILE A 254 -9.19 12.43 24.44
CA ILE A 254 -7.99 12.53 25.30
C ILE A 254 -7.95 13.90 25.97
N LEU A 255 -8.15 14.98 25.22
CA LEU A 255 -8.12 16.34 25.76
C LEU A 255 -9.22 16.55 26.81
N VAL A 256 -10.41 15.99 26.60
CA VAL A 256 -11.49 16.00 27.59
C VAL A 256 -11.12 15.18 28.83
N GLN A 257 -10.47 14.02 28.68
CA GLN A 257 -9.94 13.24 29.82
C GLN A 257 -8.86 14.01 30.60
N GLN A 258 -8.10 14.88 29.94
CA GLN A 258 -7.18 15.85 30.57
C GLN A 258 -7.89 17.04 31.22
N GLN A 259 -9.22 17.03 31.31
CA GLN A 259 -10.05 18.10 31.88
C GLN A 259 -9.95 19.43 31.11
N ILE A 260 -9.74 19.37 29.80
CA ILE A 260 -9.90 20.51 28.91
C ILE A 260 -11.36 20.58 28.47
N ASN A 261 -12.02 21.71 28.71
CA ASN A 261 -13.40 21.92 28.31
C ASN A 261 -13.46 22.29 26.83
N ILE A 262 -14.10 21.47 25.97
CA ILE A 262 -14.22 21.75 24.54
C ILE A 262 -15.67 22.08 24.22
N ILE A 263 -15.90 23.31 23.73
CA ILE A 263 -17.21 23.81 23.32
C ILE A 263 -17.22 23.92 21.80
N THR A 264 -17.80 22.92 21.13
CA THR A 264 -17.96 22.90 19.67
C THR A 264 -19.26 23.59 19.25
N LYS A 265 -19.45 23.80 17.94
CA LYS A 265 -20.61 24.52 17.34
C LYS A 265 -20.83 25.91 17.94
N CYS A 266 -19.77 26.54 18.44
CA CYS A 266 -19.81 27.80 19.16
C CYS A 266 -19.02 28.86 18.40
N VAL A 267 -19.72 29.88 17.90
CA VAL A 267 -19.10 31.01 17.21
C VAL A 267 -18.77 32.09 18.23
N ALA A 268 -17.48 32.41 18.37
CA ALA A 268 -17.03 33.58 19.12
C ALA A 268 -17.26 34.85 18.28
N ASN A 269 -18.18 35.72 18.74
CA ASN A 269 -18.56 36.92 18.00
C ASN A 269 -17.59 38.09 18.24
N TYR A 270 -17.20 38.30 19.50
CA TYR A 270 -16.19 39.28 19.89
C TYR A 270 -15.56 38.92 21.26
N VAL A 271 -14.44 39.55 21.57
CA VAL A 271 -13.69 39.36 22.81
C VAL A 271 -13.68 40.68 23.60
N SER A 272 -13.99 40.63 24.90
CA SER A 272 -13.88 41.76 25.85
C SER A 272 -12.77 41.50 26.87
N GLU A 273 -12.46 42.46 27.75
CA GLU A 273 -11.36 42.34 28.74
C GLU A 273 -11.50 41.22 29.78
N THR A 274 -12.70 40.67 29.97
CA THR A 274 -12.99 39.63 30.99
C THR A 274 -13.65 38.37 30.43
N ALA A 275 -14.09 38.37 29.17
CA ALA A 275 -14.86 37.27 28.60
C ALA A 275 -14.79 37.15 27.08
N ILE A 276 -15.11 35.94 26.60
CA ILE A 276 -15.40 35.66 25.18
C ILE A 276 -16.92 35.60 25.02
N HIS A 277 -17.47 36.42 24.13
CA HIS A 277 -18.91 36.51 23.90
C HIS A 277 -19.32 35.63 22.72
N SER A 278 -20.20 34.66 23.01
CA SER A 278 -20.76 33.72 22.03
C SER A 278 -22.28 33.90 21.91
N ILE A 279 -22.93 33.09 21.07
CA ILE A 279 -24.40 33.12 20.89
C ILE A 279 -25.14 32.55 22.11
N THR A 280 -24.49 31.70 22.91
CA THR A 280 -25.10 31.09 24.11
C THR A 280 -24.86 31.96 25.33
N ASP A 281 -23.67 31.86 25.94
CA ASP A 281 -23.28 32.56 27.17
C ASP A 281 -21.85 33.11 27.08
N PRO A 282 -21.53 34.19 27.82
CA PRO A 282 -20.17 34.73 27.91
C PRO A 282 -19.26 33.81 28.74
N ILE A 283 -18.13 33.41 28.17
CA ILE A 283 -17.13 32.55 28.81
C ILE A 283 -16.10 33.45 29.50
N LYS A 284 -16.12 33.50 30.84
CA LYS A 284 -15.18 34.30 31.65
C LYS A 284 -13.83 33.59 31.76
N THR A 285 -12.75 34.37 31.64
CA THR A 285 -11.38 33.84 31.70
C THR A 285 -10.37 34.97 31.91
N ASP A 286 -9.24 34.67 32.56
CA ASP A 286 -8.14 35.59 32.81
C ASP A 286 -7.43 35.98 31.51
N TYR A 287 -7.18 35.01 30.64
CA TYR A 287 -6.51 35.21 29.35
C TYR A 287 -7.22 34.48 28.22
N ARG A 288 -7.24 35.10 27.04
CA ARG A 288 -7.71 34.48 25.80
C ARG A 288 -6.58 34.33 24.82
N PHE A 289 -6.44 33.16 24.24
CA PHE A 289 -5.63 32.94 23.07
C PHE A 289 -6.52 32.83 21.85
N VAL A 290 -6.49 33.86 21.00
CA VAL A 290 -7.31 33.91 19.80
C VAL A 290 -6.50 33.36 18.63
N THR A 291 -6.85 32.16 18.17
CA THR A 291 -6.23 31.62 16.96
C THR A 291 -6.78 32.36 15.74
N ILE A 292 -5.88 32.81 14.89
CA ILE A 292 -6.19 33.62 13.71
C ILE A 292 -6.39 32.66 12.54
N GLY A 293 -7.64 32.43 12.12
CA GLY A 293 -7.93 31.56 10.98
C GLY A 293 -7.71 32.28 9.65
N THR A 294 -6.78 31.81 8.81
CA THR A 294 -6.67 32.27 7.41
C THR A 294 -7.79 31.63 6.58
N ARG A 295 -8.75 32.43 6.10
CA ARG A 295 -9.62 31.97 5.01
C ARG A 295 -8.76 31.86 3.75
N ARG A 296 -8.64 30.65 3.19
CA ARG A 296 -8.44 30.46 1.73
C ARG A 296 -9.67 31.02 1.01
N LYS A 297 -9.78 32.34 0.90
CA LYS A 297 -10.38 32.91 -0.30
C LYS A 297 -9.25 32.93 -1.31
N LEU A 298 -9.41 32.23 -2.44
CA LEU A 298 -8.83 32.73 -3.68
C LEU A 298 -9.13 34.22 -3.69
N ILE A 299 -8.08 35.05 -3.61
CA ILE A 299 -8.22 36.49 -3.60
C ILE A 299 -8.77 36.86 -4.98
N SER A 300 -10.10 36.93 -5.08
CA SER A 300 -10.68 38.07 -5.76
C SER A 300 -10.21 39.28 -4.97
N VAL A 301 -9.43 40.10 -5.66
CA VAL A 301 -8.88 41.40 -5.25
C VAL A 301 -9.82 42.11 -4.27
N HIS A 302 -9.22 42.76 -3.27
CA HIS A 302 -9.76 43.72 -2.30
C HIS A 302 -9.70 43.25 -0.83
N ASN A 303 -8.74 43.87 -0.11
CA ASN A 303 -8.64 44.06 1.35
C ASN A 303 -7.78 43.08 2.17
N THR A 304 -6.52 42.84 1.74
CA THR A 304 -5.43 42.36 2.62
C THR A 304 -4.15 43.18 2.41
N PRO A 305 -3.22 43.26 3.40
CA PRO A 305 -1.93 43.95 3.23
C PRO A 305 -1.09 43.43 2.06
N THR A 306 -1.12 42.13 1.77
CA THR A 306 -0.50 41.55 0.56
C THR A 306 -1.19 42.02 -0.72
N ALA A 307 -2.49 42.33 -0.66
CA ALA A 307 -3.19 42.95 -1.79
C ALA A 307 -2.70 44.39 -2.03
N ALA A 308 -2.19 45.13 -1.05
CA ALA A 308 -1.62 46.46 -1.30
C ALA A 308 -0.31 46.37 -2.10
N ILE A 309 0.55 45.38 -1.83
CA ILE A 309 1.79 45.12 -2.58
C ILE A 309 1.46 44.61 -3.99
N ILE A 310 0.52 43.66 -4.13
CA ILE A 310 0.06 43.17 -5.44
C ILE A 310 -0.59 44.30 -6.24
N HIS A 311 -1.38 45.17 -5.62
CA HIS A 311 -2.05 46.29 -6.29
C HIS A 311 -1.07 47.41 -6.68
N LEU A 312 0.06 47.53 -5.98
CA LEU A 312 1.18 48.41 -6.37
C LEU A 312 1.89 47.85 -7.61
N ILE A 313 2.11 46.54 -7.68
CA ILE A 313 2.71 45.86 -8.85
C ILE A 313 1.76 45.91 -10.06
N GLU A 314 0.44 45.75 -9.86
CA GLU A 314 -0.56 45.84 -10.94
C GLU A 314 -0.77 47.27 -11.47
N ARG A 315 -0.62 48.31 -10.64
CA ARG A 315 -0.79 49.71 -11.09
C ARG A 315 0.38 50.22 -11.94
N VAL A 316 1.58 49.70 -11.75
CA VAL A 316 2.78 50.13 -12.52
C VAL A 316 3.00 49.26 -13.77
N SER A 317 2.39 48.07 -13.84
CA SER A 317 2.53 47.15 -14.97
C SER A 317 1.56 47.47 -16.12
N PHE A 318 1.77 48.56 -16.87
CA PHE A 318 1.17 48.91 -18.19
C PHE A 318 0.16 47.89 -18.80
N GLY A 319 -1.01 47.72 -18.18
CA GLY A 319 -2.10 46.86 -18.68
C GLY A 319 -1.83 45.35 -18.81
N ARG A 320 -0.77 44.78 -18.22
CA ARG A 320 -0.53 43.31 -18.28
C ARG A 320 -1.04 42.62 -17.03
N LYS A 321 -2.00 41.69 -17.19
CA LYS A 321 -2.46 40.79 -16.12
C LYS A 321 -1.31 39.92 -15.64
N ILE A 322 -0.83 40.16 -14.41
CA ILE A 322 0.08 39.23 -13.74
C ILE A 322 -0.79 38.10 -13.18
N GLN A 323 -0.67 36.91 -13.76
CA GLN A 323 -1.41 35.75 -13.29
C GLN A 323 -0.74 35.24 -12.01
N ILE A 324 -1.31 35.56 -10.86
CA ILE A 324 -0.88 35.03 -9.56
C ILE A 324 -1.34 33.58 -9.49
N GLY A 325 -0.46 32.67 -9.91
CA GLY A 325 -0.65 31.23 -9.85
C GLY A 325 0.64 30.55 -9.44
N THR A 326 0.52 29.35 -8.88
CA THR A 326 1.60 28.37 -8.75
C THR A 326 2.42 28.35 -10.05
N ILE A 327 3.76 28.40 -9.92
CA ILE A 327 4.72 28.49 -11.03
C ILE A 327 4.31 27.57 -12.18
N VAL A 328 4.07 28.14 -13.36
CA VAL A 328 4.05 27.42 -14.62
C VAL A 328 5.41 27.62 -15.26
N ASP A 329 6.25 26.58 -15.24
CA ASP A 329 7.49 26.55 -16.01
C ASP A 329 7.13 26.42 -17.50
N ASN A 330 7.17 27.54 -18.23
CA ASN A 330 6.86 27.57 -19.66
C ASN A 330 8.11 27.41 -20.54
N GLY A 331 9.28 27.03 -20.00
CA GLY A 331 10.46 26.67 -20.80
C GLY A 331 11.02 27.78 -21.71
N LYS A 332 10.55 29.03 -21.58
CA LYS A 332 10.89 30.15 -22.48
C LYS A 332 11.70 31.29 -21.84
N GLY A 333 12.22 31.11 -20.62
CA GLY A 333 13.11 32.10 -20.00
C GLY A 333 12.46 33.43 -19.60
N GLU A 334 11.15 33.44 -19.34
CA GLU A 334 10.41 34.63 -18.89
C GLU A 334 10.49 34.85 -17.36
N ARG A 335 10.24 36.10 -16.94
CA ARG A 335 10.36 36.64 -15.57
C ARG A 335 9.71 35.73 -14.53
N ILE A 336 10.42 35.46 -13.44
CA ILE A 336 9.88 34.64 -12.34
C ILE A 336 9.79 35.51 -11.09
N VAL A 337 8.61 36.13 -10.90
CA VAL A 337 8.16 36.44 -9.53
C VAL A 337 7.81 35.08 -8.96
N VAL A 338 8.53 34.65 -7.93
CA VAL A 338 8.13 33.48 -7.15
C VAL A 338 7.22 34.01 -6.05
N PRO A 339 5.87 34.01 -6.22
CA PRO A 339 5.01 34.19 -5.08
C PRO A 339 5.21 32.95 -4.21
N LEU A 340 5.97 33.11 -3.14
CA LEU A 340 5.94 32.13 -2.08
C LEU A 340 4.55 32.29 -1.44
N THR A 341 3.53 31.60 -1.97
CA THR A 341 2.19 31.49 -1.34
C THR A 341 2.40 31.33 0.15
N PRO A 342 1.88 32.24 0.98
CA PRO A 342 2.47 32.64 2.26
C PRO A 342 3.23 31.51 2.95
N ILE A 343 4.53 31.48 2.64
CA ILE A 343 5.50 30.43 2.96
C ILE A 343 5.95 30.44 4.43
N CYS A 344 5.33 31.25 5.27
CA CYS A 344 5.38 31.04 6.71
C CYS A 344 4.04 31.34 7.37
N HIS A 345 2.92 31.08 6.68
CA HIS A 345 1.75 30.70 7.44
C HIS A 345 2.16 29.44 8.21
N ILE A 346 2.20 29.55 9.54
CA ILE A 346 1.62 28.51 10.37
C ILE A 346 0.25 28.31 9.74
N ASP A 347 0.14 27.42 8.76
CA ASP A 347 -1.13 27.04 8.19
C ASP A 347 -1.85 26.49 9.42
N TYR A 348 -2.77 27.24 10.03
CA TYR A 348 -3.36 26.82 11.31
C TYR A 348 -4.10 25.47 11.18
N GLN A 349 -4.26 25.00 9.93
CA GLN A 349 -4.59 23.64 9.56
C GLN A 349 -3.46 22.63 9.87
N ARG A 350 -2.17 22.91 9.66
CA ARG A 350 -1.02 22.05 10.07
C ARG A 350 0.17 22.90 10.52
N VAL A 351 0.77 22.61 11.68
CA VAL A 351 2.07 23.21 12.04
C VAL A 351 3.12 22.75 11.02
N LYS A 352 3.32 23.57 9.97
CA LYS A 352 4.07 23.27 8.74
C LYS A 352 5.25 24.22 8.51
N SER A 353 5.70 24.96 9.52
CA SER A 353 6.76 25.97 9.38
C SER A 353 8.01 25.43 8.67
N ILE A 354 8.41 24.19 8.94
CA ILE A 354 9.57 23.55 8.27
C ILE A 354 9.26 23.19 6.80
N CYS A 355 8.04 22.74 6.50
CA CYS A 355 7.63 22.31 5.16
C CYS A 355 7.59 23.50 4.19
N SER A 356 7.11 24.65 4.65
CA SER A 356 7.06 25.86 3.85
C SER A 356 8.45 26.45 3.62
N ILE A 357 9.32 26.45 4.64
CA ILE A 357 10.75 26.81 4.52
C ILE A 357 11.46 25.94 3.46
N GLU A 358 11.39 24.61 3.58
CA GLU A 358 12.09 23.70 2.66
C GLU A 358 11.55 23.76 1.23
N GLN A 359 10.23 23.94 1.06
CA GLN A 359 9.62 24.15 -0.25
C GLN A 359 10.09 25.47 -0.86
N GLY A 360 10.07 26.57 -0.10
CA GLY A 360 10.55 27.88 -0.55
C GLY A 360 12.03 27.83 -0.95
N VAL A 361 12.87 27.23 -0.12
CA VAL A 361 14.29 26.96 -0.40
C VAL A 361 14.47 26.15 -1.68
N SER A 362 13.75 25.03 -1.82
CA SER A 362 13.90 24.17 -2.98
C SER A 362 13.44 24.82 -4.28
N ILE A 363 12.35 25.60 -4.25
CA ILE A 363 11.84 26.31 -5.41
C ILE A 363 12.85 27.38 -5.84
N ALA A 364 13.32 28.19 -4.89
CA ALA A 364 14.33 29.21 -5.15
C ALA A 364 15.61 28.59 -5.73
N TYR A 365 16.09 27.51 -5.12
CA TYR A 365 17.28 26.79 -5.56
C TYR A 365 17.14 26.22 -6.99
N ARG A 366 16.03 25.54 -7.32
CA ARG A 366 15.84 25.01 -8.69
C ARG A 366 15.77 26.12 -9.74
N THR A 367 15.02 27.16 -9.42
CA THR A 367 14.73 28.26 -10.33
C THR A 367 16.01 29.03 -10.69
N ILE A 368 16.84 29.29 -9.68
CA ILE A 368 18.01 30.16 -9.82
C ILE A 368 19.27 29.35 -10.19
N CYS A 369 19.49 28.21 -9.53
CA CYS A 369 20.72 27.43 -9.73
C CYS A 369 20.65 26.51 -10.97
N LYS A 370 19.48 26.29 -11.60
CA LYS A 370 19.29 25.40 -12.78
C LYS A 370 19.86 23.97 -12.64
N CYS A 371 20.15 23.51 -11.42
CA CYS A 371 20.91 22.29 -11.17
C CYS A 371 20.07 20.99 -11.16
N LEU A 372 18.75 21.03 -11.43
CA LEU A 372 17.90 19.83 -11.38
C LEU A 372 16.91 19.80 -12.55
N ASN A 373 17.21 18.99 -13.57
CA ASN A 373 16.33 18.65 -14.70
C ASN A 373 15.17 17.69 -14.30
N SER A 374 14.64 17.80 -13.09
CA SER A 374 13.59 16.89 -12.61
C SER A 374 12.34 17.66 -12.17
N SER A 375 11.19 17.11 -12.58
CA SER A 375 9.86 17.44 -12.05
C SER A 375 9.94 17.67 -10.53
N ALA A 376 9.31 18.75 -10.04
CA ALA A 376 9.34 19.10 -8.62
C ALA A 376 9.03 17.85 -7.76
N PRO A 377 9.92 17.42 -6.84
CA PRO A 377 9.71 16.27 -6.01
C PRO A 377 8.47 16.55 -5.16
N ASN A 378 7.60 15.54 -5.08
CA ASN A 378 6.50 15.54 -4.13
C ASN A 378 7.09 15.64 -2.72
N PHE A 379 7.08 16.85 -2.14
CA PHE A 379 7.54 17.09 -0.78
C PHE A 379 6.60 16.40 0.20
N ILE A 380 7.00 15.22 0.66
CA ILE A 380 6.32 14.48 1.71
C ILE A 380 6.97 14.86 3.03
N MET A 381 6.29 15.70 3.81
CA MET A 381 6.78 16.18 5.11
C MET A 381 5.83 15.79 6.24
N PRO A 382 6.35 15.27 7.36
CA PRO A 382 5.55 15.05 8.55
C PRO A 382 5.08 16.39 9.13
N SER A 383 3.81 16.43 9.51
CA SER A 383 3.18 17.51 10.27
C SER A 383 2.86 17.00 11.67
N PHE A 384 3.10 17.83 12.68
CA PHE A 384 2.88 17.47 14.08
C PHE A 384 1.83 18.39 14.71
N ILE A 385 0.97 17.82 15.55
CA ILE A 385 0.18 18.57 16.52
C ILE A 385 0.75 18.25 17.90
N TYR A 386 1.15 19.29 18.61
CA TYR A 386 1.85 19.21 19.89
C TYR A 386 0.89 19.09 21.08
N THR A 387 -0.06 18.15 20.97
CA THR A 387 -0.86 17.66 22.10
C THR A 387 -0.09 16.61 22.89
N ILE A 388 -0.57 16.24 24.07
CA ILE A 388 0.01 15.16 24.89
C ILE A 388 -1.04 14.04 25.05
N PRO A 389 -0.89 12.86 24.40
CA PRO A 389 0.10 12.51 23.38
C PRO A 389 -0.04 13.32 22.08
N SER A 390 1.05 13.37 21.32
CA SER A 390 1.10 14.14 20.07
C SER A 390 0.39 13.43 18.91
N LEU A 391 0.08 14.17 17.85
CA LEU A 391 -0.44 13.62 16.59
C LEU A 391 0.55 13.86 15.45
N LEU A 392 0.86 12.81 14.69
CA LEU A 392 1.64 12.84 13.44
C LEU A 392 0.70 12.71 12.25
N LEU A 393 0.93 13.52 11.22
CA LEU A 393 0.29 13.39 9.91
C LEU A 393 1.35 13.44 8.81
N ILE A 394 1.31 12.51 7.85
CA ILE A 394 2.26 12.51 6.73
C ILE A 394 1.63 11.88 5.48
N GLY A 395 2.03 12.38 4.31
CA GLY A 395 1.61 11.83 3.02
C GLY A 395 0.17 12.12 2.63
N GLN A 396 -0.31 11.42 1.61
CA GLN A 396 -1.67 11.56 1.08
C GLN A 396 -2.63 10.70 1.89
N THR A 397 -3.67 11.33 2.44
CA THR A 397 -4.73 10.65 3.20
C THR A 397 -6.10 10.81 2.52
N HIS A 398 -6.15 11.52 1.38
CA HIS A 398 -7.33 11.83 0.58
C HIS A 398 -7.12 11.36 -0.84
N THR A 399 -7.40 10.08 -1.06
CA THR A 399 -7.60 9.55 -2.41
C THR A 399 -8.81 8.63 -2.39
N PRO A 400 -9.91 8.98 -3.07
CA PRO A 400 -11.02 8.10 -3.32
C PRO A 400 -10.68 7.25 -4.55
N ALA A 401 -10.23 6.01 -4.36
CA ALA A 401 -10.13 5.04 -5.45
C ALA A 401 -9.83 3.66 -4.88
N ASP A 402 -10.41 2.63 -5.49
CA ASP A 402 -10.29 1.21 -5.20
C ASP A 402 -8.85 0.65 -5.11
N SER A 403 -7.83 1.48 -5.41
CA SER A 403 -6.40 1.17 -5.34
C SER A 403 -5.73 1.43 -3.99
N MET A 404 -6.43 2.05 -3.03
CA MET A 404 -5.90 2.37 -1.69
C MET A 404 -6.45 1.44 -0.61
N PHE A 405 -5.59 0.91 0.26
CA PHE A 405 -5.97 0.18 1.45
C PHE A 405 -5.66 1.01 2.69
N VAL A 406 -6.64 1.16 3.59
CA VAL A 406 -6.46 1.86 4.87
C VAL A 406 -6.47 0.84 5.98
N CYS A 407 -5.38 0.75 6.72
CA CYS A 407 -5.24 -0.15 7.86
C CYS A 407 -5.18 0.64 9.16
N ARG A 408 -6.02 0.28 10.12
CA ARG A 408 -5.88 0.73 11.52
C ARG A 408 -4.80 -0.12 12.20
N VAL A 409 -3.81 0.50 12.81
CA VAL A 409 -2.71 -0.16 13.52
C VAL A 409 -2.59 0.37 14.93
N ASN A 410 -2.25 -0.50 15.89
CA ASN A 410 -1.97 -0.07 17.26
C ASN A 410 -0.48 0.20 17.43
N VAL A 411 -0.12 1.22 18.21
CA VAL A 411 1.30 1.59 18.44
C VAL A 411 1.97 0.71 19.49
N SER A 412 1.20 -0.17 20.14
CA SER A 412 1.67 -1.06 21.20
C SER A 412 1.90 -2.53 20.76
N PRO A 413 2.67 -2.88 19.71
CA PRO A 413 2.87 -4.28 19.34
C PRO A 413 4.07 -4.96 20.04
N THR A 414 5.01 -4.24 20.67
CA THR A 414 6.15 -4.85 21.40
C THR A 414 6.08 -4.63 22.90
N MET A 415 6.45 -5.68 23.66
CA MET A 415 6.67 -5.61 25.11
C MET A 415 7.64 -4.48 25.50
N LYS A 416 8.70 -4.27 24.70
CA LYS A 416 9.74 -3.27 24.95
C LYS A 416 9.21 -1.83 24.92
N TYR A 417 8.42 -1.47 23.90
CA TYR A 417 7.82 -0.14 23.82
C TYR A 417 6.71 0.06 24.86
N ALA A 418 5.92 -0.99 25.14
CA ALA A 418 4.84 -0.96 26.12
C ALA A 418 5.31 -0.83 27.58
N ILE A 419 6.57 -1.18 27.88
CA ILE A 419 7.18 -0.95 29.21
C ILE A 419 7.53 0.53 29.39
N ASP A 420 8.13 1.15 28.36
CA ASP A 420 8.61 2.53 28.41
C ASP A 420 7.48 3.55 28.26
N THR A 421 6.43 3.20 27.51
CA THR A 421 5.31 4.10 27.15
C THR A 421 3.98 3.46 27.53
N PRO A 422 3.03 4.21 28.14
CA PRO A 422 1.68 3.67 28.38
C PRO A 422 1.06 3.17 27.06
N PRO A 423 0.30 2.06 27.06
CA PRO A 423 -0.16 1.38 25.83
C PRO A 423 -1.28 2.12 25.07
N ARG A 424 -1.31 3.46 25.15
CA ARG A 424 -2.33 4.32 24.54
C ARG A 424 -1.78 4.92 23.24
N GLY A 425 -2.45 4.62 22.14
CA GLY A 425 -2.12 5.17 20.84
C GLY A 425 -2.48 4.21 19.72
N PHE A 426 -3.03 4.75 18.64
CA PHE A 426 -3.22 4.01 17.40
C PHE A 426 -2.95 4.95 16.23
N GLY A 427 -2.76 4.36 15.06
CA GLY A 427 -2.64 5.08 13.82
C GLY A 427 -3.41 4.42 12.70
N LYS A 428 -3.44 5.11 11.58
CA LYS A 428 -3.92 4.62 10.31
C LYS A 428 -2.84 4.76 9.26
N LEU A 429 -2.65 3.69 8.48
CA LEU A 429 -1.71 3.60 7.38
C LEU A 429 -2.50 3.52 6.08
N TRP A 430 -2.20 4.40 5.13
CA TRP A 430 -2.70 4.37 3.76
C TRP A 430 -1.66 3.67 2.90
N ILE A 431 -1.99 2.50 2.35
CA ILE A 431 -1.10 1.64 1.56
C ILE A 431 -1.62 1.44 0.14
N SER A 432 -0.80 1.69 -0.87
CA SER A 432 -1.15 1.38 -2.27
C SER A 432 -1.30 -0.13 -2.45
N ARG A 433 -2.46 -0.59 -2.91
CA ARG A 433 -2.72 -2.02 -3.17
C ARG A 433 -1.82 -2.56 -4.28
N ILE A 434 -1.53 -1.72 -5.27
CA ILE A 434 -0.74 -2.03 -6.48
C ILE A 434 0.75 -2.06 -6.15
N ARG A 435 1.28 -0.95 -5.62
CA ARG A 435 2.73 -0.80 -5.41
C ARG A 435 3.19 -1.38 -4.08
N LYS A 436 2.25 -1.73 -3.18
CA LYS A 436 2.54 -2.10 -1.78
C LYS A 436 3.41 -1.06 -1.08
N THR A 437 3.27 0.22 -1.43
CA THR A 437 4.01 1.33 -0.83
C THR A 437 3.13 2.10 0.15
N LEU A 438 3.75 2.70 1.16
CA LEU A 438 3.06 3.60 2.08
C LEU A 438 2.81 4.94 1.40
N CYS A 439 1.56 5.38 1.40
CA CYS A 439 1.11 6.63 0.78
C CYS A 439 0.84 7.72 1.83
N GLY A 440 0.42 7.33 3.04
CA GLY A 440 0.16 8.26 4.13
C GLY A 440 0.06 7.58 5.50
N VAL A 441 0.29 8.35 6.56
CA VAL A 441 0.16 7.92 7.96
C VAL A 441 -0.47 9.01 8.80
N GLN A 442 -1.40 8.61 9.67
CA GLN A 442 -1.84 9.42 10.81
C GLN A 442 -1.67 8.62 12.08
N LEU A 443 -1.00 9.17 13.09
CA LEU A 443 -0.56 8.41 14.26
C LEU A 443 -0.67 9.23 15.54
N VAL A 444 -1.44 8.75 16.52
CA VAL A 444 -1.49 9.30 17.87
C VAL A 444 -0.58 8.47 18.76
N SER A 445 0.51 9.07 19.22
CA SER A 445 1.53 8.38 20.01
C SER A 445 2.50 9.34 20.72
N GLU A 446 3.22 8.80 21.69
CA GLU A 446 4.44 9.41 22.22
C GLU A 446 5.60 9.24 21.22
N HIS A 447 6.50 10.23 21.17
CA HIS A 447 7.68 10.21 20.29
C HIS A 447 7.40 10.25 18.77
N ASN A 448 6.26 10.81 18.36
CA ASN A 448 5.89 10.94 16.94
C ASN A 448 6.95 11.59 16.05
N ILE A 449 7.83 12.44 16.58
CA ILE A 449 8.95 13.03 15.83
C ILE A 449 9.82 11.95 15.18
N MET A 450 10.08 10.85 15.90
CA MET A 450 10.89 9.74 15.40
C MET A 450 10.12 8.88 14.39
N PHE A 451 8.85 8.59 14.67
CA PHE A 451 7.95 7.91 13.71
C PHE A 451 7.83 8.70 12.40
N GLY A 452 7.72 10.03 12.48
CA GLY A 452 7.62 10.91 11.33
C GLY A 452 8.85 10.84 10.42
N ARG A 453 10.06 10.68 10.99
CA ARG A 453 11.28 10.46 10.21
C ARG A 453 11.26 9.10 9.50
N ALA A 454 10.93 8.03 10.22
CA ALA A 454 10.89 6.69 9.66
C ALA A 454 9.87 6.58 8.53
N PHE A 455 8.61 6.95 8.79
CA PHE A 455 7.56 6.92 7.77
C PHE A 455 7.81 7.91 6.64
N GLY A 456 8.42 9.07 6.90
CA GLY A 456 8.76 10.04 5.86
C GLY A 456 9.75 9.49 4.84
N ILE A 457 10.76 8.74 5.30
CA ILE A 457 11.72 8.07 4.40
C ILE A 457 11.00 7.02 3.54
N LEU A 458 10.11 6.22 4.14
CA LEU A 458 9.36 5.18 3.43
C LEU A 458 8.46 5.75 2.32
N ILE A 459 7.67 6.77 2.64
CA ILE A 459 6.73 7.38 1.68
C ILE A 459 7.50 8.17 0.60
N ARG A 460 8.53 8.94 0.99
CA ARG A 460 9.33 9.74 0.04
C ARG A 460 10.02 8.88 -1.00
N ASN A 461 10.60 7.76 -0.59
CA ASN A 461 11.33 6.87 -1.48
C ASN A 461 10.43 5.80 -2.12
N GLN A 462 9.12 5.81 -1.86
CA GLN A 462 8.17 4.82 -2.37
C GLN A 462 8.65 3.38 -2.12
N ILE A 463 9.16 3.12 -0.91
CA ILE A 463 9.73 1.81 -0.57
C ILE A 463 8.60 0.79 -0.45
N CYS A 464 8.78 -0.36 -1.12
CA CYS A 464 7.86 -1.48 -1.02
C CYS A 464 7.83 -2.02 0.41
N LEU A 465 6.64 -2.12 0.99
CA LEU A 465 6.45 -2.56 2.38
C LEU A 465 6.87 -4.02 2.60
N ILE A 466 6.84 -4.85 1.56
CA ILE A 466 7.35 -6.23 1.62
C ILE A 466 8.86 -6.23 1.87
N ASP A 467 9.61 -5.35 1.19
CA ASP A 467 11.06 -5.21 1.40
C ASP A 467 11.36 -4.69 2.82
N VAL A 468 10.53 -3.78 3.36
CA VAL A 468 10.68 -3.29 4.74
C VAL A 468 10.56 -4.42 5.77
N CYS A 469 9.70 -5.41 5.52
CA CYS A 469 9.51 -6.54 6.44
C CYS A 469 10.49 -7.70 6.22
N SER A 470 11.06 -7.85 5.02
CA SER A 470 11.85 -9.03 4.64
C SER A 470 13.35 -8.77 4.45
N ARG A 471 13.75 -7.54 4.16
CA ARG A 471 15.13 -7.19 3.73
C ARG A 471 15.76 -6.06 4.51
N ILE A 472 14.96 -5.19 5.11
CA ILE A 472 15.44 -4.03 5.88
C ILE A 472 15.26 -4.36 7.36
N GLU A 473 16.34 -4.29 8.15
CA GLU A 473 16.23 -4.23 9.60
C GLU A 473 16.16 -2.76 10.02
N LEU A 474 15.10 -2.38 10.74
CA LEU A 474 14.99 -1.06 11.36
C LEU A 474 15.42 -1.17 12.83
N PRO A 475 16.68 -0.82 13.18
CA PRO A 475 17.18 -1.01 14.53
C PRO A 475 16.50 -0.07 15.54
N GLY A 476 16.41 -0.54 16.79
CA GLY A 476 15.87 0.22 17.92
C GLY A 476 14.37 0.04 18.13
N SER A 477 13.88 0.41 19.33
CA SER A 477 12.49 0.18 19.74
C SER A 477 11.46 0.81 18.79
N ILE A 478 11.77 1.97 18.22
CA ILE A 478 10.88 2.67 17.28
C ILE A 478 10.89 2.01 15.90
N GLY A 479 12.06 1.56 15.43
CA GLY A 479 12.20 0.85 14.15
C GLY A 479 11.43 -0.47 14.13
N GLU A 480 11.57 -1.27 15.19
CA GLU A 480 10.82 -2.52 15.39
C GLU A 480 9.30 -2.28 15.40
N VAL A 481 8.84 -1.24 16.09
CA VAL A 481 7.41 -0.88 16.15
C VAL A 481 6.89 -0.47 14.77
N VAL A 482 7.67 0.29 13.99
CA VAL A 482 7.33 0.61 12.59
C VAL A 482 7.21 -0.66 11.75
N GLN A 483 8.18 -1.58 11.82
CA GLN A 483 8.13 -2.84 11.07
C GLN A 483 6.92 -3.70 11.44
N LEU A 484 6.57 -3.79 12.73
CA LEU A 484 5.40 -4.55 13.16
C LEU A 484 4.08 -3.94 12.72
N MET A 485 3.96 -2.60 12.77
CA MET A 485 2.78 -1.92 12.22
C MET A 485 2.64 -2.19 10.72
N ILE A 486 3.74 -2.17 9.97
CA ILE A 486 3.74 -2.51 8.54
C ILE A 486 3.37 -3.98 8.32
N LYS A 487 3.93 -4.90 9.11
CA LYS A 487 3.66 -6.34 9.02
C LYS A 487 2.18 -6.63 9.28
N GLN A 488 1.60 -6.04 10.33
CA GLN A 488 0.16 -6.12 10.61
C GLN A 488 -0.66 -5.60 9.43
N ALA A 489 -0.27 -4.45 8.87
CA ALA A 489 -0.99 -3.86 7.76
C ALA A 489 -0.88 -4.67 6.46
N LEU A 490 0.24 -5.36 6.21
CA LEU A 490 0.37 -6.32 5.11
C LEU A 490 -0.48 -7.56 5.35
N LEU A 491 -0.54 -8.08 6.57
CA LEU A 491 -1.43 -9.19 6.92
C LEU A 491 -2.89 -8.80 6.69
N ASP A 492 -3.32 -7.61 7.12
CA ASP A 492 -4.70 -7.16 6.95
C ASP A 492 -5.01 -6.78 5.49
N LEU A 493 -4.03 -6.27 4.75
CA LEU A 493 -4.12 -6.07 3.30
C LEU A 493 -4.36 -7.39 2.58
N ASN A 494 -3.71 -8.45 3.06
CA ASN A 494 -3.88 -9.80 2.54
C ASN A 494 -5.19 -10.42 3.03
N LYS A 495 -5.66 -10.17 4.27
CA LYS A 495 -6.93 -10.71 4.79
C LYS A 495 -8.19 -10.29 4.01
N ASN A 496 -8.16 -9.19 3.26
CA ASN A 496 -9.19 -8.88 2.26
C ASN A 496 -8.97 -9.71 0.98
N TYR A 497 -8.90 -11.03 1.14
CA TYR A 497 -8.86 -11.95 0.03
C TYR A 497 -10.25 -11.98 -0.61
N SER A 498 -10.31 -11.58 -1.88
CA SER A 498 -11.07 -12.35 -2.86
C SER A 498 -10.81 -13.82 -2.55
N LYS A 499 -11.81 -14.56 -2.07
CA LYS A 499 -11.67 -16.00 -1.83
C LYS A 499 -11.09 -16.60 -3.10
N PHE A 500 -9.99 -17.31 -3.03
CA PHE A 500 -9.47 -18.03 -4.19
C PHE A 500 -9.18 -19.46 -3.82
N HIS A 501 -9.44 -20.37 -4.75
CA HIS A 501 -9.06 -21.76 -4.64
C HIS A 501 -7.76 -21.97 -5.39
N ILE A 502 -6.83 -22.69 -4.77
CA ILE A 502 -5.58 -23.10 -5.41
C ILE A 502 -5.61 -24.62 -5.56
N PHE A 503 -5.54 -25.06 -6.81
CA PHE A 503 -5.43 -26.45 -7.22
C PHE A 503 -3.96 -26.76 -7.52
N GLY A 504 -3.47 -27.95 -7.14
CA GLY A 504 -2.14 -28.42 -7.48
C GLY A 504 -2.11 -29.93 -7.67
N LYS A 505 -1.43 -30.41 -8.72
CA LYS A 505 -1.30 -31.85 -8.99
C LYS A 505 0.00 -32.17 -9.76
N ASN A 506 0.69 -33.23 -9.33
CA ASN A 506 1.75 -33.90 -10.09
C ASN A 506 1.18 -35.16 -10.74
N SER A 507 1.64 -35.51 -11.94
CA SER A 507 1.32 -36.78 -12.60
C SER A 507 2.50 -37.74 -12.46
N ASP A 508 2.30 -38.85 -11.74
CA ASP A 508 3.35 -39.83 -11.47
C ASP A 508 3.21 -41.02 -12.40
N ARG A 509 4.07 -41.09 -13.40
CA ARG A 509 3.97 -42.04 -14.51
C ARG A 509 5.33 -42.58 -14.90
N PRO A 510 5.40 -43.74 -15.61
CA PRO A 510 6.67 -44.29 -16.06
C PRO A 510 7.51 -43.25 -16.82
N ALA A 511 8.81 -43.18 -16.57
CA ALA A 511 9.69 -42.18 -17.17
C ALA A 511 9.71 -42.16 -18.71
N SER A 512 9.31 -43.28 -19.33
CA SER A 512 9.17 -43.41 -20.78
C SER A 512 7.91 -42.73 -21.36
N GLU A 513 6.92 -42.38 -20.52
CA GLU A 513 5.69 -41.72 -20.96
C GLU A 513 5.90 -40.20 -21.01
N VAL A 514 5.60 -39.61 -22.17
CA VAL A 514 5.64 -38.16 -22.35
C VAL A 514 4.28 -37.56 -21.99
N GLN A 515 4.31 -36.52 -21.16
CA GLN A 515 3.15 -35.75 -20.76
C GLN A 515 3.02 -34.50 -21.64
N GLU A 516 1.95 -34.43 -22.42
CA GLU A 516 1.61 -33.33 -23.30
C GLU A 516 0.73 -32.31 -22.59
N VAL A 517 0.81 -31.05 -23.03
CA VAL A 517 -0.20 -30.04 -22.72
C VAL A 517 -0.88 -29.65 -24.02
N ILE A 518 -2.19 -29.89 -24.11
CA ILE A 518 -2.99 -29.68 -25.32
C ILE A 518 -4.21 -28.82 -25.03
N PHE A 519 -4.59 -28.00 -26.01
CA PHE A 519 -5.84 -27.25 -25.99
C PHE A 519 -6.86 -27.94 -26.90
N VAL A 520 -8.02 -28.24 -26.34
CA VAL A 520 -9.16 -28.84 -27.04
C VAL A 520 -10.20 -27.76 -27.23
N SER A 521 -10.46 -27.38 -28.48
CA SER A 521 -11.47 -26.38 -28.84
C SER A 521 -12.88 -26.91 -28.62
N LYS A 522 -13.83 -25.98 -28.46
CA LYS A 522 -15.26 -26.26 -28.34
C LYS A 522 -15.73 -27.06 -29.56
N GLN A 523 -16.40 -28.18 -29.36
CA GLN A 523 -16.95 -28.96 -30.46
C GLN A 523 -18.48 -28.93 -30.43
N HIS A 524 -19.08 -28.74 -31.61
CA HIS A 524 -20.48 -29.01 -31.86
C HIS A 524 -20.56 -30.28 -32.69
N THR A 525 -21.10 -31.35 -32.09
CA THR A 525 -21.17 -32.65 -32.75
C THR A 525 -22.27 -32.61 -33.81
N SER A 526 -21.94 -32.93 -35.08
CA SER A 526 -22.92 -33.13 -36.16
C SER A 526 -23.84 -34.32 -35.86
N GLU A 527 -25.08 -34.32 -36.38
CA GLU A 527 -26.10 -35.38 -36.17
C GLU A 527 -25.64 -36.82 -36.44
N ASN A 528 -24.50 -37.05 -37.12
CA ASN A 528 -23.97 -38.38 -37.48
C ASN A 528 -22.89 -38.95 -36.54
N LYS A 529 -22.58 -38.30 -35.40
CA LYS A 529 -21.59 -38.80 -34.41
C LYS A 529 -22.27 -39.10 -33.07
N ASP A 530 -22.83 -40.31 -32.96
CA ASP A 530 -23.56 -40.74 -31.75
C ASP A 530 -22.63 -41.10 -30.57
N HIS A 531 -21.36 -41.41 -30.85
CA HIS A 531 -20.41 -41.92 -29.85
C HIS A 531 -19.03 -41.25 -29.99
N VAL A 532 -18.32 -41.14 -28.86
CA VAL A 532 -16.90 -40.75 -28.79
C VAL A 532 -16.06 -41.96 -28.41
N HIS A 533 -14.95 -42.16 -29.11
CA HIS A 533 -13.98 -43.20 -28.77
C HIS A 533 -13.04 -42.66 -27.69
N CYS A 534 -13.17 -43.19 -26.49
CA CYS A 534 -12.22 -42.98 -25.40
C CYS A 534 -11.01 -43.93 -25.58
N THR A 535 -10.18 -44.07 -24.55
CA THR A 535 -8.95 -44.88 -24.67
C THR A 535 -9.22 -46.35 -25.00
N HIS A 536 -10.20 -46.99 -24.34
CA HIS A 536 -10.51 -48.42 -24.55
C HIS A 536 -11.93 -48.71 -25.04
N ILE A 537 -12.89 -47.84 -24.73
CA ILE A 537 -14.31 -48.04 -25.05
C ILE A 537 -14.90 -46.81 -25.74
N GLN A 538 -16.11 -46.96 -26.25
CA GLN A 538 -16.91 -45.85 -26.75
C GLN A 538 -18.00 -45.49 -25.74
N VAL A 539 -18.31 -44.19 -25.63
CA VAL A 539 -19.44 -43.69 -24.83
C VAL A 539 -20.33 -42.77 -25.68
N PRO A 540 -21.63 -42.63 -25.35
CA PRO A 540 -22.51 -41.69 -26.02
C PRO A 540 -21.93 -40.28 -26.03
N GLN A 541 -22.00 -39.64 -27.20
CA GLN A 541 -21.50 -38.29 -27.39
C GLN A 541 -22.58 -37.24 -27.06
N VAL A 542 -22.14 -36.07 -26.60
CA VAL A 542 -23.00 -34.91 -26.34
C VAL A 542 -23.00 -33.94 -27.52
N SER A 543 -24.07 -33.14 -27.63
CA SER A 543 -24.21 -32.17 -28.72
C SER A 543 -23.17 -31.05 -28.68
N THR A 544 -22.67 -30.70 -27.50
CA THR A 544 -21.65 -29.65 -27.32
C THR A 544 -20.68 -30.03 -26.22
N THR A 545 -19.38 -29.89 -26.48
CA THR A 545 -18.31 -29.98 -25.48
C THR A 545 -17.69 -28.61 -25.20
N TYR A 546 -17.16 -28.40 -24.01
CA TYR A 546 -16.46 -27.17 -23.63
C TYR A 546 -15.00 -27.15 -24.09
N ARG A 547 -14.42 -25.96 -24.16
CA ARG A 547 -12.97 -25.78 -24.34
C ARG A 547 -12.22 -26.29 -23.13
N CYS A 548 -11.14 -27.01 -23.34
CA CYS A 548 -10.31 -27.57 -22.27
C CYS A 548 -8.82 -27.38 -22.54
N ILE A 549 -8.05 -27.11 -21.48
CA ILE A 549 -6.60 -27.25 -21.45
C ILE A 549 -6.29 -28.52 -20.65
N LEU A 550 -5.59 -29.47 -21.27
CA LEU A 550 -5.38 -30.81 -20.73
C LEU A 550 -3.89 -31.11 -20.59
N SER A 551 -3.49 -31.67 -19.46
CA SER A 551 -2.21 -32.34 -19.29
C SER A 551 -2.44 -33.85 -19.37
N LYS A 552 -1.91 -34.49 -20.41
CA LYS A 552 -2.21 -35.90 -20.72
C LYS A 552 -0.99 -36.70 -21.15
N PRO A 553 -0.95 -38.02 -20.87
CA PRO A 553 0.00 -38.92 -21.51
C PRO A 553 -0.22 -38.92 -23.03
N ALA A 554 0.87 -38.91 -23.80
CA ALA A 554 0.80 -38.79 -25.25
C ALA A 554 0.05 -39.96 -25.93
N TRP A 555 -0.08 -41.10 -25.26
CA TRP A 555 -0.63 -42.34 -25.82
C TRP A 555 -2.15 -42.50 -25.68
N CYS A 556 -2.77 -41.90 -24.66
CA CYS A 556 -4.18 -42.09 -24.34
C CYS A 556 -5.06 -40.95 -24.88
N TRP A 557 -6.38 -41.16 -24.89
CA TRP A 557 -7.36 -40.13 -25.22
C TRP A 557 -7.66 -39.19 -24.04
N GLY A 558 -7.74 -39.76 -22.84
CA GLY A 558 -8.01 -39.06 -21.59
C GLY A 558 -6.89 -38.12 -21.13
N ALA A 559 -7.06 -37.53 -19.95
CA ALA A 559 -6.12 -36.61 -19.32
C ALA A 559 -5.92 -36.91 -17.83
N GLU A 560 -4.72 -36.66 -17.33
CA GLU A 560 -4.35 -36.82 -15.92
C GLU A 560 -4.84 -35.63 -15.07
N MET A 561 -4.94 -34.47 -15.71
CA MET A 561 -5.43 -33.23 -15.12
C MET A 561 -5.74 -32.22 -16.22
N GLY A 562 -6.53 -31.21 -15.87
CA GLY A 562 -6.78 -30.10 -16.76
C GLY A 562 -7.75 -29.09 -16.17
N ALA A 563 -8.15 -28.16 -17.02
CA ALA A 563 -9.19 -27.18 -16.71
C ALA A 563 -10.07 -26.90 -17.94
N ASN A 564 -11.28 -26.40 -17.72
CA ASN A 564 -12.17 -25.97 -18.80
C ASN A 564 -12.50 -24.46 -18.74
N GLU A 565 -13.13 -23.95 -19.81
CA GLU A 565 -13.49 -22.53 -19.93
C GLU A 565 -14.48 -22.01 -18.87
N HIS A 566 -15.05 -22.91 -18.06
CA HIS A 566 -15.93 -22.56 -16.94
C HIS A 566 -15.20 -22.51 -15.60
N GLY A 567 -13.87 -22.67 -15.60
CA GLY A 567 -13.02 -22.62 -14.41
C GLY A 567 -13.01 -23.92 -13.60
N VAL A 568 -13.58 -25.01 -14.12
CA VAL A 568 -13.53 -26.32 -13.46
C VAL A 568 -12.16 -26.94 -13.71
N CYS A 569 -11.43 -27.27 -12.64
CA CYS A 569 -10.18 -28.03 -12.66
C CYS A 569 -10.42 -29.42 -12.10
N ILE A 570 -9.84 -30.44 -12.75
CA ILE A 570 -9.93 -31.83 -12.32
C ILE A 570 -8.55 -32.48 -12.43
N GLY A 571 -8.18 -33.31 -11.46
CA GLY A 571 -7.04 -34.23 -11.55
C GLY A 571 -7.33 -35.55 -10.85
N ASN A 572 -6.84 -36.65 -11.40
CA ASN A 572 -7.02 -37.99 -10.84
C ASN A 572 -5.75 -38.51 -10.13
N GLU A 573 -5.95 -39.46 -9.24
CA GLU A 573 -4.90 -40.22 -8.55
C GLU A 573 -5.29 -41.70 -8.54
N ALA A 574 -4.32 -42.61 -8.64
CA ALA A 574 -4.60 -44.06 -8.65
C ALA A 574 -4.81 -44.59 -7.23
N VAL A 575 -5.88 -45.35 -6.99
CA VAL A 575 -6.16 -45.99 -5.70
C VAL A 575 -6.44 -47.48 -5.84
N PHE A 576 -6.09 -48.23 -4.80
CA PHE A 576 -6.13 -49.69 -4.81
C PHE A 576 -7.08 -50.18 -3.71
N SER A 577 -8.16 -50.81 -4.13
CA SER A 577 -9.19 -51.36 -3.24
C SER A 577 -9.00 -52.86 -2.96
N LYS A 578 -9.68 -53.34 -1.92
CA LYS A 578 -9.82 -54.77 -1.58
C LYS A 578 -10.70 -55.53 -2.58
N VAL A 579 -11.44 -54.82 -3.43
CA VAL A 579 -12.34 -55.45 -4.41
C VAL A 579 -11.50 -55.92 -5.59
N ASN A 580 -11.55 -57.23 -5.86
CA ASN A 580 -10.70 -57.87 -6.84
C ASN A 580 -10.99 -57.33 -8.25
N TYR A 581 -10.00 -56.70 -8.87
CA TYR A 581 -10.07 -56.19 -10.24
C TYR A 581 -10.11 -57.36 -11.22
N ASN A 582 -11.18 -57.51 -11.99
CA ASN A 582 -11.12 -58.37 -13.17
C ASN A 582 -10.39 -57.58 -14.27
N THR A 583 -9.05 -57.62 -14.24
CA THR A 583 -8.10 -56.81 -15.01
C THR A 583 -8.18 -56.97 -16.55
N ARG A 584 -9.23 -57.62 -17.06
CA ARG A 584 -9.43 -57.95 -18.48
C ARG A 584 -10.62 -57.26 -19.14
N GLU A 585 -11.55 -56.69 -18.37
CA GLU A 585 -12.67 -55.96 -18.98
C GLU A 585 -12.24 -54.55 -19.37
N LEU A 586 -12.49 -54.21 -20.64
CA LEU A 586 -12.26 -52.87 -21.16
C LEU A 586 -13.36 -51.95 -20.62
N ALA A 587 -12.96 -50.86 -19.97
CA ALA A 587 -13.83 -49.84 -19.40
C ALA A 587 -13.17 -48.46 -19.57
N LEU A 588 -13.76 -47.42 -18.98
CA LEU A 588 -13.11 -46.10 -18.96
C LEU A 588 -11.86 -46.16 -18.07
N THR A 589 -10.80 -45.45 -18.45
CA THR A 589 -9.72 -45.15 -17.50
C THR A 589 -10.12 -43.94 -16.65
N GLY A 590 -9.50 -43.75 -15.48
CA GLY A 590 -9.66 -42.50 -14.73
C GLY A 590 -9.30 -41.27 -15.56
N LEU A 591 -8.33 -41.39 -16.46
CA LEU A 591 -7.93 -40.32 -17.37
C LEU A 591 -9.05 -39.96 -18.36
N ASP A 592 -9.76 -40.97 -18.88
CA ASP A 592 -10.92 -40.74 -19.75
C ASP A 592 -12.04 -40.02 -19.00
N ILE A 593 -12.28 -40.39 -17.75
CA ILE A 593 -13.29 -39.79 -16.87
C ILE A 593 -12.98 -38.31 -16.61
N VAL A 594 -11.72 -37.96 -16.33
CA VAL A 594 -11.28 -36.56 -16.16
C VAL A 594 -11.64 -35.73 -17.39
N ARG A 595 -11.27 -36.22 -18.59
CA ARG A 595 -11.54 -35.50 -19.83
C ARG A 595 -13.04 -35.38 -20.13
N LEU A 596 -13.79 -36.47 -19.99
CA LEU A 596 -15.25 -36.46 -20.19
C LEU A 596 -15.94 -35.46 -19.25
N ALA A 597 -15.54 -35.40 -17.97
CA ALA A 597 -16.09 -34.46 -17.01
C ALA A 597 -15.74 -33.01 -17.36
N LEU A 598 -14.48 -32.72 -17.72
CA LEU A 598 -14.05 -31.37 -18.14
C LEU A 598 -14.79 -30.90 -19.41
N GLU A 599 -14.99 -31.78 -20.39
CA GLU A 599 -15.69 -31.44 -21.63
C GLU A 599 -17.20 -31.20 -21.42
N ARG A 600 -17.79 -31.65 -20.29
CA ARG A 600 -19.26 -31.69 -20.09
C ARG A 600 -19.79 -30.90 -18.88
N ALA A 601 -18.95 -30.58 -17.89
CA ALA A 601 -19.38 -29.92 -16.66
C ALA A 601 -19.10 -28.40 -16.62
N LYS A 602 -20.06 -27.60 -16.14
CA LYS A 602 -19.90 -26.15 -15.92
C LYS A 602 -19.47 -25.77 -14.50
N THR A 603 -19.66 -26.66 -13.54
CA THR A 603 -19.35 -26.45 -12.13
C THR A 603 -18.69 -27.67 -11.55
N ALA A 604 -17.93 -27.49 -10.46
CA ALA A 604 -17.28 -28.59 -9.77
C ALA A 604 -18.29 -29.62 -9.26
N LYS A 605 -19.43 -29.22 -8.68
CA LYS A 605 -20.48 -30.17 -8.28
C LYS A 605 -21.09 -30.96 -9.44
N LEU A 606 -21.30 -30.34 -10.60
CA LEU A 606 -21.78 -31.07 -11.78
C LEU A 606 -20.74 -32.08 -12.27
N ALA A 607 -19.45 -31.73 -12.24
CA ALA A 607 -18.37 -32.65 -12.55
C ALA A 607 -18.36 -33.84 -11.58
N VAL A 608 -18.56 -33.63 -10.27
CA VAL A 608 -18.68 -34.72 -9.28
C VAL A 608 -19.83 -35.67 -9.64
N THR A 609 -21.01 -35.15 -9.97
CA THR A 609 -22.15 -35.98 -10.41
C THR A 609 -21.82 -36.79 -11.66
N MET A 610 -21.22 -36.16 -12.68
CA MET A 610 -20.86 -36.83 -13.94
C MET A 610 -19.80 -37.91 -13.73
N ILE A 611 -18.76 -37.65 -12.92
CA ILE A 611 -17.74 -38.66 -12.58
C ILE A 611 -18.42 -39.87 -11.95
N GLY A 612 -19.33 -39.64 -10.99
CA GLY A 612 -20.11 -40.71 -10.36
C GLY A 612 -20.93 -41.52 -11.37
N GLU A 613 -21.65 -40.86 -12.28
CA GLU A 613 -22.42 -41.50 -13.34
C GLU A 613 -21.54 -42.30 -14.31
N PHE A 614 -20.33 -41.83 -14.64
CA PHE A 614 -19.41 -42.56 -15.51
C PHE A 614 -18.89 -43.83 -14.84
N VAL A 615 -18.54 -43.74 -13.55
CA VAL A 615 -18.10 -44.87 -12.73
C VAL A 615 -19.21 -45.92 -12.63
N GLU A 616 -20.44 -45.50 -12.33
CA GLU A 616 -21.59 -46.42 -12.19
C GLU A 616 -21.92 -47.13 -13.51
N ASN A 617 -21.98 -46.38 -14.62
CA ASN A 617 -22.43 -46.91 -15.91
C ASN A 617 -21.36 -47.68 -16.67
N TYR A 618 -20.12 -47.19 -16.67
CA TYR A 618 -19.05 -47.75 -17.51
C TYR A 618 -17.96 -48.47 -16.72
N GLY A 619 -17.85 -48.24 -15.41
CA GLY A 619 -16.78 -48.79 -14.59
C GLY A 619 -15.40 -48.25 -14.94
N GLN A 620 -14.37 -48.81 -14.31
CA GLN A 620 -12.97 -48.45 -14.52
C GLN A 620 -12.13 -49.67 -14.89
N GLY A 621 -11.26 -49.55 -15.89
CA GLY A 621 -10.48 -50.70 -16.35
C GLY A 621 -9.69 -50.50 -17.64
N GLY A 622 -9.13 -51.60 -18.15
CA GLY A 622 -8.17 -51.60 -19.26
C GLY A 622 -6.73 -51.28 -18.84
N THR A 623 -5.82 -51.14 -19.82
CA THR A 623 -4.44 -50.72 -19.54
C THR A 623 -4.40 -49.24 -19.24
N CYS A 624 -3.82 -48.87 -18.10
CA CYS A 624 -3.59 -47.49 -17.73
C CYS A 624 -2.18 -47.01 -18.09
N TYR A 625 -1.41 -47.76 -18.88
CA TYR A 625 -0.02 -47.45 -19.28
C TYR A 625 0.22 -47.75 -20.79
N ASP A 626 1.19 -47.07 -21.41
CA ASP A 626 1.51 -47.19 -22.85
C ASP A 626 2.09 -48.57 -23.21
N ARG A 627 2.94 -49.12 -22.35
CA ARG A 627 3.51 -50.46 -22.50
C ARG A 627 2.98 -51.38 -21.41
N ILE A 628 2.71 -52.63 -21.78
CA ILE A 628 2.42 -53.72 -20.84
C ILE A 628 3.74 -54.09 -20.14
N SER A 629 4.24 -53.24 -19.24
CA SER A 629 5.12 -53.67 -18.17
C SER A 629 4.30 -54.54 -17.20
N GLY A 630 4.93 -55.43 -16.44
CA GLY A 630 4.27 -56.38 -15.53
C GLY A 630 3.31 -55.79 -14.47
N PHE A 631 3.08 -54.47 -14.48
CA PHE A 631 2.03 -53.71 -13.78
C PHE A 631 0.63 -53.91 -14.40
N SER A 632 0.27 -55.15 -14.75
CA SER A 632 -1.01 -55.48 -15.43
C SER A 632 -2.21 -55.56 -14.46
N SER A 633 -2.25 -54.73 -13.43
CA SER A 633 -3.42 -54.57 -12.57
C SER A 633 -4.00 -53.19 -12.79
N GLY A 634 -5.18 -53.12 -13.39
CA GLY A 634 -5.98 -51.89 -13.40
C GLY A 634 -6.23 -51.39 -11.98
N TYR A 635 -6.52 -50.09 -11.85
CA TYR A 635 -6.78 -49.42 -10.58
C TYR A 635 -8.06 -48.59 -10.67
N ASP A 636 -8.62 -48.27 -9.51
CA ASP A 636 -9.66 -47.25 -9.40
C ASP A 636 -9.01 -45.87 -9.25
N ASN A 637 -9.80 -44.80 -9.31
CA ASN A 637 -9.29 -43.45 -9.17
C ASN A 637 -9.97 -42.65 -8.06
N SER A 638 -9.16 -41.87 -7.38
CA SER A 638 -9.64 -40.71 -6.62
C SER A 638 -9.48 -39.46 -7.49
N PHE A 639 -10.33 -38.46 -7.30
CA PHE A 639 -10.26 -37.22 -8.07
C PHE A 639 -10.40 -36.01 -7.17
N LEU A 640 -9.58 -34.99 -7.47
CA LEU A 640 -9.74 -33.63 -6.97
C LEU A 640 -10.53 -32.84 -8.02
N VAL A 641 -11.59 -32.16 -7.59
CA VAL A 641 -12.48 -31.36 -8.46
C VAL A 641 -12.70 -30.00 -7.81
N VAL A 642 -12.40 -28.92 -8.52
CA VAL A 642 -12.50 -27.57 -7.95
C VAL A 642 -12.91 -26.55 -9.00
N ASP A 643 -13.74 -25.58 -8.60
CA ASP A 643 -14.02 -24.37 -9.38
C ASP A 643 -13.84 -23.12 -8.50
N SER A 644 -14.29 -21.95 -8.96
CA SER A 644 -14.19 -20.69 -8.19
C SER A 644 -14.97 -20.70 -6.87
N ASP A 645 -15.95 -21.58 -6.71
CA ASP A 645 -16.96 -21.51 -5.64
C ASP A 645 -16.87 -22.68 -4.68
N GLU A 646 -16.43 -23.85 -5.15
CA GLU A 646 -16.38 -25.07 -4.34
C GLU A 646 -15.22 -26.01 -4.73
N ALA A 647 -14.77 -26.80 -3.75
CA ALA A 647 -13.78 -27.84 -3.91
C ALA A 647 -14.31 -29.18 -3.38
N TRP A 648 -13.98 -30.26 -4.08
CA TRP A 648 -14.49 -31.60 -3.83
C TRP A 648 -13.40 -32.65 -3.99
N VAL A 649 -13.52 -33.71 -3.21
CA VAL A 649 -12.78 -34.96 -3.40
C VAL A 649 -13.79 -36.07 -3.65
N ILE A 650 -13.54 -36.88 -4.66
CA ILE A 650 -14.32 -38.08 -4.97
C ILE A 650 -13.39 -39.29 -4.94
N GLU A 651 -13.85 -40.36 -4.31
CA GLU A 651 -13.11 -41.63 -4.23
C GLU A 651 -14.03 -42.74 -4.75
N THR A 652 -13.46 -43.63 -5.56
CA THR A 652 -14.22 -44.64 -6.30
C THR A 652 -13.67 -46.03 -6.01
N CYS A 653 -14.54 -47.04 -6.07
CA CYS A 653 -14.18 -48.44 -5.94
C CYS A 653 -15.10 -49.25 -6.87
N ASP A 654 -14.54 -49.90 -7.90
CA ASP A 654 -15.31 -50.63 -8.91
C ASP A 654 -16.37 -49.71 -9.56
N ARG A 655 -17.65 -49.91 -9.23
CA ARG A 655 -18.79 -49.11 -9.73
C ARG A 655 -19.49 -48.29 -8.65
N VAL A 656 -18.88 -48.13 -7.48
CA VAL A 656 -19.40 -47.30 -6.40
C VAL A 656 -18.46 -46.15 -6.07
N TRP A 657 -19.00 -45.04 -5.57
CA TRP A 657 -18.22 -43.85 -5.25
C TRP A 657 -18.80 -43.08 -4.06
N VAL A 658 -17.95 -42.25 -3.46
CA VAL A 658 -18.32 -41.24 -2.45
C VAL A 658 -17.64 -39.92 -2.79
N ALA A 659 -18.25 -38.80 -2.42
CA ALA A 659 -17.62 -37.49 -2.55
C ALA A 659 -17.85 -36.59 -1.33
N LYS A 660 -16.80 -35.85 -0.98
CA LYS A 660 -16.73 -34.92 0.15
C LYS A 660 -16.49 -33.50 -0.35
N GLN A 661 -17.36 -32.58 0.07
CA GLN A 661 -17.13 -31.14 -0.14
C GLN A 661 -16.12 -30.61 0.87
N ILE A 662 -15.11 -29.88 0.40
CA ILE A 662 -14.13 -29.19 1.24
C ILE A 662 -14.63 -27.77 1.48
N LYS A 663 -15.03 -27.48 2.72
CA LYS A 663 -15.67 -26.20 3.08
C LYS A 663 -14.69 -25.14 3.56
N GLU A 664 -13.56 -25.56 4.12
CA GLU A 664 -12.53 -24.69 4.67
C GLU A 664 -11.18 -25.40 4.73
N GLY A 665 -10.10 -24.63 4.78
CA GLY A 665 -8.73 -25.15 4.93
C GLY A 665 -8.16 -25.71 3.64
N TYR A 666 -7.49 -26.86 3.76
CA TYR A 666 -6.78 -27.55 2.69
C TYR A 666 -7.16 -29.03 2.68
N TYR A 667 -6.93 -29.70 1.55
CA TYR A 667 -7.08 -31.14 1.42
C TYR A 667 -6.11 -31.66 0.36
N ASN A 668 -5.53 -32.84 0.58
CA ASN A 668 -4.71 -33.54 -0.40
C ASN A 668 -5.08 -35.02 -0.42
N ILE A 669 -4.83 -35.65 -1.57
CA ILE A 669 -4.97 -37.09 -1.77
C ILE A 669 -3.63 -37.66 -2.25
N SER A 670 -3.51 -38.98 -2.18
CA SER A 670 -2.38 -39.77 -2.71
C SER A 670 -2.90 -41.17 -3.05
N ASN A 671 -2.05 -42.19 -3.20
CA ASN A 671 -2.43 -43.56 -3.60
C ASN A 671 -3.13 -44.37 -2.49
N CYS A 672 -4.05 -43.74 -1.77
CA CYS A 672 -4.80 -44.29 -0.65
C CYS A 672 -6.15 -43.59 -0.51
N TYR A 673 -7.09 -44.24 0.17
CA TYR A 673 -8.39 -43.65 0.46
C TYR A 673 -8.32 -42.73 1.68
N THR A 674 -9.06 -41.62 1.64
CA THR A 674 -9.00 -40.52 2.61
C THR A 674 -10.38 -40.13 3.13
N ILE A 675 -11.46 -40.49 2.42
CA ILE A 675 -12.82 -40.18 2.82
C ILE A 675 -13.31 -41.29 3.77
N GLY A 676 -13.63 -40.88 5.01
CA GLY A 676 -14.21 -41.76 6.01
C GLY A 676 -15.72 -41.89 5.87
N ASP A 677 -16.44 -41.48 6.91
CA ASP A 677 -17.90 -41.47 6.96
C ASP A 677 -18.49 -40.07 6.75
N GLU A 678 -17.65 -39.07 6.43
CA GLU A 678 -18.01 -37.67 6.29
C GLU A 678 -18.33 -37.22 4.84
N TYR A 679 -18.53 -38.17 3.93
CA TYR A 679 -18.99 -37.89 2.57
C TYR A 679 -20.39 -37.25 2.55
N THR A 680 -20.61 -36.42 1.54
CA THR A 680 -21.84 -35.64 1.32
C THR A 680 -22.61 -36.08 0.08
N MET A 681 -21.98 -36.85 -0.82
CA MET A 681 -22.59 -37.49 -2.00
C MET A 681 -22.06 -38.92 -2.10
N GLN A 682 -22.85 -39.84 -2.66
CA GLN A 682 -22.49 -41.26 -2.78
C GLN A 682 -23.33 -41.96 -3.86
N SER A 683 -22.89 -43.14 -4.29
CA SER A 683 -23.71 -44.08 -5.05
C SER A 683 -24.90 -44.59 -4.24
N ASN A 684 -26.05 -44.74 -4.91
CA ASN A 684 -27.28 -45.23 -4.27
C ASN A 684 -27.16 -46.67 -3.74
N ASN A 685 -26.30 -47.50 -4.34
CA ASN A 685 -26.09 -48.90 -3.99
C ASN A 685 -24.84 -49.15 -3.13
N LEU A 686 -24.16 -48.11 -2.62
CA LEU A 686 -22.88 -48.24 -1.90
C LEU A 686 -22.94 -49.26 -0.76
N GLU A 687 -23.94 -49.13 0.11
CA GLU A 687 -24.13 -49.98 1.29
C GLU A 687 -24.45 -51.43 0.91
N THR A 688 -25.26 -51.63 -0.13
CA THR A 688 -25.60 -52.95 -0.66
C THR A 688 -24.36 -53.62 -1.24
N PHE A 689 -23.59 -52.90 -2.05
CA PHE A 689 -22.35 -53.38 -2.65
C PHE A 689 -21.32 -53.78 -1.58
N ALA A 690 -21.12 -52.97 -0.54
CA ALA A 690 -20.21 -53.27 0.55
C ALA A 690 -20.61 -54.53 1.34
N LYS A 691 -21.91 -54.76 1.53
CA LYS A 691 -22.45 -55.98 2.16
C LYS A 691 -22.23 -57.22 1.28
N GLU A 692 -22.48 -57.11 -0.02
CA GLU A 692 -22.29 -58.20 -0.99
C GLU A 692 -20.84 -58.63 -1.10
N LYS A 693 -19.90 -57.67 -1.07
CA LYS A 693 -18.45 -57.93 -1.02
C LYS A 693 -17.97 -58.41 0.36
N LYS A 694 -18.85 -58.49 1.37
CA LYS A 694 -18.55 -58.88 2.76
C LYS A 694 -17.51 -57.98 3.44
N LEU A 695 -17.44 -56.72 3.03
CA LEU A 695 -16.50 -55.73 3.59
C LEU A 695 -17.12 -54.87 4.69
N TRP A 696 -18.46 -54.86 4.81
CA TRP A 696 -19.17 -54.09 5.83
C TRP A 696 -20.40 -54.85 6.36
N HIS A 697 -20.62 -54.78 7.68
CA HIS A 697 -21.65 -55.56 8.38
C HIS A 697 -22.96 -54.79 8.63
N GLY A 698 -23.04 -53.50 8.27
CA GLY A 698 -24.29 -52.74 8.37
C GLY A 698 -24.66 -52.20 9.76
N LYS A 699 -23.78 -52.30 10.76
CA LYS A 699 -24.08 -51.88 12.16
C LYS A 699 -23.76 -50.42 12.44
N GLU A 700 -22.80 -49.86 11.72
CA GLU A 700 -22.27 -48.50 11.88
C GLU A 700 -22.30 -47.79 10.54
N LYS A 701 -22.26 -46.45 10.52
CA LYS A 701 -22.17 -45.70 9.26
C LYS A 701 -20.96 -46.18 8.47
N LEU A 702 -21.14 -46.44 7.17
CA LEU A 702 -20.07 -46.93 6.32
C LEU A 702 -18.95 -45.89 6.25
N ASN A 703 -17.73 -46.29 6.63
CA ASN A 703 -16.52 -45.51 6.46
C ASN A 703 -15.80 -46.00 5.20
N PHE A 704 -15.74 -45.19 4.15
CA PHE A 704 -15.36 -45.64 2.81
C PHE A 704 -13.91 -46.12 2.78
N ALA A 705 -12.97 -45.30 3.26
CA ALA A 705 -11.56 -45.65 3.33
C ALA A 705 -11.32 -46.96 4.11
N LYS A 706 -11.83 -47.06 5.35
CA LYS A 706 -11.64 -48.30 6.16
C LYS A 706 -12.23 -49.54 5.49
N THR A 707 -13.37 -49.38 4.80
CA THR A 707 -14.09 -50.49 4.17
C THR A 707 -13.32 -51.04 2.96
N PHE A 708 -12.89 -50.16 2.06
CA PHE A 708 -12.38 -50.57 0.75
C PHE A 708 -10.85 -50.55 0.62
N GLU A 709 -10.11 -49.89 1.51
CA GLU A 709 -8.65 -49.74 1.36
C GLU A 709 -7.88 -51.06 1.43
N SER A 710 -7.01 -51.29 0.45
CA SER A 710 -6.16 -52.49 0.36
C SER A 710 -4.88 -52.40 1.21
N PHE A 711 -4.30 -51.19 1.35
CA PHE A 711 -3.00 -50.99 2.02
C PHE A 711 -3.15 -50.33 3.40
N SER A 712 -3.01 -51.11 4.47
CA SER A 712 -3.01 -50.62 5.85
C SER A 712 -1.60 -50.13 6.26
N GLY A 713 -1.16 -48.99 5.73
CA GLY A 713 0.16 -48.40 6.04
C GLY A 713 0.23 -46.88 6.05
N GLY A 714 -0.73 -46.20 5.40
CA GLY A 714 -0.76 -44.75 5.24
C GLY A 714 0.35 -44.25 4.32
N ASP A 715 -0.02 -43.57 3.24
CA ASP A 715 0.93 -43.06 2.26
C ASP A 715 1.82 -41.96 2.89
N GLY A 716 3.15 -42.11 2.77
CA GLY A 716 4.12 -41.14 3.25
C GLY A 716 3.97 -39.78 2.58
N ARG A 717 3.61 -39.77 1.29
CA ARG A 717 3.39 -38.55 0.49
C ARG A 717 2.12 -37.83 0.91
N LEU A 718 1.05 -38.58 1.25
CA LEU A 718 -0.16 -38.00 1.84
C LEU A 718 0.19 -37.24 3.13
N LYS A 719 0.88 -37.89 4.07
CA LYS A 719 1.27 -37.28 5.36
C LYS A 719 2.19 -36.08 5.19
N ALA A 720 3.17 -36.17 4.29
CA ALA A 720 4.08 -35.07 4.02
C ALA A 720 3.36 -33.87 3.39
N GLY A 721 2.48 -34.11 2.41
CA GLY A 721 1.64 -33.09 1.81
C GLY A 721 0.71 -32.42 2.83
N GLN A 722 0.12 -33.18 3.75
CA GLN A 722 -0.68 -32.65 4.87
C GLN A 722 0.15 -31.71 5.74
N ASN A 723 1.34 -32.14 6.16
CA ASN A 723 2.23 -31.32 6.99
C ASN A 723 2.66 -30.03 6.30
N LEU A 724 3.01 -30.09 5.01
CA LEU A 724 3.41 -28.92 4.23
C LEU A 724 2.23 -27.94 4.07
N LEU A 725 1.05 -28.43 3.69
CA LEU A 725 -0.16 -27.62 3.57
C LEU A 725 -0.55 -27.00 4.91
N GLU A 726 -0.52 -27.76 6.00
CA GLU A 726 -0.79 -27.22 7.34
C GLU A 726 0.16 -26.08 7.69
N ASN A 727 1.46 -26.29 7.49
CA ASN A 727 2.47 -25.30 7.85
C ASN A 727 2.37 -24.02 7.00
N LEU A 728 2.15 -24.15 5.69
CA LEU A 728 2.08 -23.02 4.77
C LEU A 728 0.74 -22.26 4.86
N THR A 729 -0.33 -22.92 5.33
CA THR A 729 -1.65 -22.28 5.47
C THR A 729 -1.90 -21.66 6.85
N LYS A 730 -1.10 -21.95 7.88
CA LYS A 730 -1.25 -21.46 9.28
C LYS A 730 -1.52 -19.96 9.41
N ASN A 731 -0.88 -19.13 8.58
CA ASN A 731 -0.99 -17.67 8.66
C ASN A 731 -2.09 -17.09 7.74
N GLY A 732 -2.88 -17.94 7.08
CA GLY A 732 -3.91 -17.53 6.12
C GLY A 732 -3.36 -16.90 4.83
N ASN A 733 -2.07 -17.07 4.53
CA ASN A 733 -1.37 -16.43 3.42
C ASN A 733 -0.75 -17.46 2.47
N PHE A 734 -1.61 -18.32 1.91
CA PHE A 734 -1.20 -19.35 0.96
C PHE A 734 -1.28 -18.81 -0.48
N SER A 735 -0.22 -18.99 -1.26
CA SER A 735 -0.07 -18.45 -2.60
C SER A 735 0.24 -19.52 -3.65
N VAL A 736 0.21 -19.12 -4.92
CA VAL A 736 0.62 -19.98 -6.05
C VAL A 736 2.06 -20.49 -5.89
N PHE A 737 2.96 -19.66 -5.33
CA PHE A 737 4.35 -20.04 -5.10
C PHE A 737 4.48 -21.10 -4.02
N ASP A 738 3.63 -21.05 -2.99
CA ASP A 738 3.59 -22.07 -1.94
C ASP A 738 3.14 -23.41 -2.52
N MET A 739 2.10 -23.43 -3.35
CA MET A 739 1.67 -24.65 -4.04
C MET A 739 2.76 -25.20 -4.99
N ILE A 740 3.41 -24.34 -5.78
CA ILE A 740 4.55 -24.74 -6.62
C ILE A 740 5.67 -25.35 -5.78
N SER A 741 5.97 -24.77 -4.61
CA SER A 741 7.00 -25.30 -3.72
C SER A 741 6.66 -26.70 -3.19
N ILE A 742 5.38 -26.96 -2.87
CA ILE A 742 4.91 -28.30 -2.45
C ILE A 742 5.10 -29.31 -3.58
N LEU A 743 4.67 -28.97 -4.81
CA LEU A 743 4.79 -29.87 -5.95
C LEU A 743 6.25 -30.14 -6.36
N ARG A 744 7.18 -29.26 -5.95
CA ARG A 744 8.63 -29.39 -6.18
C ARG A 744 9.38 -30.14 -5.09
N ASP A 745 8.71 -30.50 -3.98
CA ASP A 745 9.38 -31.10 -2.82
C ASP A 745 9.78 -32.56 -3.09
N ASP A 746 11.07 -32.78 -3.36
CA ASP A 746 11.66 -34.09 -3.61
C ASP A 746 11.91 -34.87 -2.31
N GLN A 747 12.22 -34.17 -1.21
CA GLN A 747 12.51 -34.78 0.08
C GLN A 747 11.33 -35.57 0.66
N SER A 748 10.10 -35.11 0.43
CA SER A 748 8.88 -35.86 0.83
C SER A 748 8.47 -36.95 -0.16
N GLY A 749 9.07 -37.00 -1.35
CA GLY A 749 8.64 -37.83 -2.46
C GLY A 749 7.41 -37.32 -3.21
N ILE A 750 6.89 -36.12 -2.90
CA ILE A 750 5.81 -35.49 -3.69
C ILE A 750 6.27 -35.22 -5.13
N CYS A 751 7.51 -34.74 -5.29
CA CYS A 751 8.19 -34.72 -6.58
C CYS A 751 8.95 -36.03 -6.77
N MET A 752 8.41 -36.93 -7.59
CA MET A 752 9.01 -38.25 -7.86
C MET A 752 10.18 -38.12 -8.85
N LEU A 753 11.37 -38.45 -8.39
CA LEU A 753 12.62 -38.41 -9.18
C LEU A 753 13.02 -39.77 -9.79
N GLY A 754 12.30 -40.86 -9.49
CA GLY A 754 12.48 -42.16 -10.14
C GLY A 754 13.34 -43.19 -9.40
N GLU A 755 13.42 -43.15 -8.07
CA GLU A 755 14.08 -44.22 -7.31
C GLU A 755 13.09 -45.37 -7.03
N GLY A 756 13.38 -46.57 -7.54
CA GLY A 756 12.61 -47.80 -7.29
C GLY A 756 11.76 -48.28 -8.46
N ASP A 757 10.58 -47.68 -8.65
CA ASP A 757 9.47 -48.19 -9.50
C ASP A 757 9.43 -47.62 -10.94
N ASP A 758 10.51 -47.04 -11.46
CA ASP A 758 10.61 -46.39 -12.80
C ASP A 758 9.61 -45.24 -13.07
N CYS A 759 8.78 -44.84 -12.10
CA CYS A 759 7.86 -43.71 -12.19
C CYS A 759 8.50 -42.38 -11.75
N ILE A 760 8.21 -41.32 -12.50
CA ILE A 760 8.63 -39.94 -12.21
C ILE A 760 7.42 -39.00 -12.28
N SER A 761 7.53 -37.82 -11.69
CA SER A 761 6.54 -36.77 -11.92
C SER A 761 6.72 -36.23 -13.34
N THR A 762 5.91 -36.69 -14.29
CA THR A 762 6.04 -36.44 -15.73
C THR A 762 5.48 -35.08 -16.17
N GLY A 763 4.59 -34.50 -15.35
CA GLY A 763 4.08 -33.14 -15.53
C GLY A 763 3.30 -32.68 -14.31
N SER A 764 3.05 -31.37 -14.24
CA SER A 764 2.41 -30.73 -13.09
C SER A 764 1.47 -29.63 -13.54
N GLN A 765 0.42 -29.42 -12.75
CA GLN A 765 -0.52 -28.31 -12.90
C GLN A 765 -0.66 -27.57 -11.56
N VAL A 766 -0.67 -26.25 -11.62
CA VAL A 766 -1.21 -25.39 -10.54
C VAL A 766 -2.30 -24.52 -11.14
N SER A 767 -3.40 -24.29 -10.45
CA SER A 767 -4.44 -23.36 -10.92
C SER A 767 -4.93 -22.47 -9.80
N VAL A 768 -5.13 -21.19 -10.12
CA VAL A 768 -5.63 -20.16 -9.20
C VAL A 768 -6.98 -19.71 -9.72
N LEU A 769 -8.02 -19.90 -8.91
CA LEU A 769 -9.42 -19.65 -9.27
C LEU A 769 -9.97 -18.57 -8.35
N LEU A 770 -10.35 -17.42 -8.90
CA LEU A 770 -10.92 -16.32 -8.12
C LEU A 770 -12.41 -16.57 -7.89
N SER A 771 -12.81 -16.68 -6.63
CA SER A 771 -14.21 -16.59 -6.22
C SER A 771 -14.63 -15.14 -6.27
N THR A 772 -15.57 -14.81 -7.15
CA THR A 772 -16.16 -13.47 -7.22
C THR A 772 -17.66 -13.55 -6.94
N ASP A 773 -18.20 -12.57 -6.21
CA ASP A 773 -19.66 -12.37 -6.11
C ASP A 773 -20.28 -11.86 -7.45
N ARG A 774 -19.54 -11.97 -8.57
CA ARG A 774 -19.88 -11.44 -9.89
C ARG A 774 -20.08 -12.59 -10.89
N LYS A 775 -20.60 -12.28 -12.07
CA LYS A 775 -20.74 -13.27 -13.15
C LYS A 775 -19.36 -13.78 -13.56
N ARG A 776 -19.15 -15.11 -13.49
CA ARG A 776 -17.92 -15.80 -13.90
C ARG A 776 -17.44 -15.31 -15.28
N SER A 777 -16.23 -14.79 -15.34
CA SER A 777 -15.47 -14.53 -16.56
C SER A 777 -14.45 -15.63 -16.81
N GLN A 778 -14.10 -15.87 -18.07
CA GLN A 778 -13.03 -16.79 -18.45
C GLN A 778 -11.65 -16.33 -17.93
N THR A 779 -11.51 -15.03 -17.69
CA THR A 779 -10.32 -14.38 -17.13
C THR A 779 -10.23 -14.46 -15.60
N ASP A 780 -11.17 -15.13 -14.91
CA ASP A 780 -11.18 -15.24 -13.44
C ASP A 780 -10.36 -16.46 -12.94
N ALA A 781 -9.74 -17.20 -13.86
CA ALA A 781 -8.92 -18.36 -13.58
C ALA A 781 -7.60 -18.30 -14.37
N CYS A 782 -6.51 -18.71 -13.73
CA CYS A 782 -5.23 -18.93 -14.40
C CYS A 782 -4.69 -20.32 -14.07
N HIS A 783 -4.17 -20.97 -15.09
CA HIS A 783 -3.67 -22.34 -15.03
C HIS A 783 -2.19 -22.34 -15.42
N PHE A 784 -1.36 -23.02 -14.66
CA PHE A 784 0.06 -23.11 -14.89
C PHE A 784 0.43 -24.58 -15.12
N PHE A 785 1.14 -24.87 -16.21
CA PHE A 785 1.55 -26.23 -16.53
C PHE A 785 3.05 -26.32 -16.79
N THR A 786 3.65 -27.45 -16.42
CA THR A 786 5.08 -27.68 -16.68
C THR A 786 5.36 -28.25 -18.07
N ALA A 787 4.42 -29.04 -18.61
CA ALA A 787 4.54 -29.79 -19.87
C ALA A 787 5.81 -30.66 -19.99
N THR A 788 6.50 -30.93 -18.89
CA THR A 788 7.77 -31.65 -18.89
C THR A 788 8.10 -32.22 -17.48
N PRO A 789 8.87 -33.32 -17.37
CA PRO A 789 9.06 -34.06 -16.11
C PRO A 789 9.90 -33.35 -15.05
N ASN A 790 9.84 -33.78 -13.79
CA ASN A 790 10.60 -33.19 -12.68
C ASN A 790 10.29 -31.69 -12.46
N PRO A 791 9.20 -31.37 -11.73
CA PRO A 791 8.79 -29.99 -11.46
C PRO A 791 9.85 -29.14 -10.75
N GLN A 792 10.82 -29.74 -10.03
CA GLN A 792 11.93 -29.02 -9.40
C GLN A 792 12.77 -28.23 -10.42
N LEU A 793 12.86 -28.76 -11.65
CA LEU A 793 13.59 -28.17 -12.76
C LEU A 793 12.69 -27.68 -13.90
N SER A 794 11.36 -27.86 -13.81
CA SER A 794 10.42 -27.46 -14.85
C SER A 794 9.88 -26.07 -14.58
N LEU A 795 9.65 -25.29 -15.63
CA LEU A 795 8.93 -24.03 -15.53
C LEU A 795 7.41 -24.22 -15.61
N PHE A 796 6.69 -23.56 -14.71
CA PHE A 796 5.23 -23.43 -14.69
C PHE A 796 4.80 -22.31 -15.65
N LYS A 797 4.37 -22.67 -16.87
CA LYS A 797 3.92 -21.69 -17.89
C LYS A 797 2.46 -21.33 -17.70
N PRO A 798 2.10 -20.02 -17.73
CA PRO A 798 0.73 -19.57 -17.54
C PRO A 798 -0.16 -19.82 -18.77
N PHE A 799 -1.42 -20.05 -18.51
CA PHE A 799 -2.50 -20.21 -19.47
C PHE A 799 -3.78 -19.59 -18.90
N ILE A 800 -4.49 -18.80 -19.70
CA ILE A 800 -5.78 -18.20 -19.37
C ILE A 800 -6.72 -18.41 -20.56
N PHE A 801 -7.97 -18.78 -20.29
CA PHE A 801 -8.98 -18.83 -21.35
C PHE A 801 -9.30 -17.41 -21.84
N CYS A 802 -9.16 -17.19 -23.14
CA CYS A 802 -9.56 -15.97 -23.84
C CYS A 802 -10.35 -16.35 -25.10
N ASP A 803 -10.81 -15.37 -25.88
CA ASP A 803 -11.67 -15.61 -27.05
C ASP A 803 -10.97 -16.49 -28.09
N GLU A 804 -9.75 -16.11 -28.47
CA GLU A 804 -8.86 -16.88 -29.36
C GLU A 804 -7.67 -17.41 -28.57
N VAL A 805 -7.34 -18.69 -28.73
CA VAL A 805 -6.26 -19.36 -28.01
C VAL A 805 -5.32 -20.03 -29.00
N GLU A 806 -4.05 -19.63 -28.98
CA GLU A 806 -2.98 -20.22 -29.76
C GLU A 806 -1.93 -20.88 -28.84
N LEU A 807 -2.10 -22.18 -28.58
CA LEU A 807 -1.15 -22.94 -27.75
C LEU A 807 0.14 -23.31 -28.50
N GLY A 808 0.08 -23.37 -29.84
CA GLY A 808 1.14 -23.86 -30.71
C GLY A 808 1.48 -25.35 -30.54
N PRO A 809 2.41 -25.90 -31.35
CA PRO A 809 2.70 -27.33 -31.40
C PRO A 809 3.81 -27.79 -30.42
N LEU A 810 4.43 -26.88 -29.66
CA LEU A 810 5.68 -27.14 -28.93
C LEU A 810 5.53 -28.13 -27.75
N THR A 811 4.30 -28.32 -27.26
CA THR A 811 3.93 -29.25 -26.18
C THR A 811 3.09 -30.43 -26.66
N VAL A 812 2.96 -30.61 -27.98
CA VAL A 812 2.18 -31.67 -28.62
C VAL A 812 3.11 -32.60 -29.38
N SER A 813 3.00 -33.92 -29.18
CA SER A 813 3.82 -34.89 -29.92
C SER A 813 3.29 -35.03 -31.34
N THR A 814 4.18 -35.24 -32.31
CA THR A 814 3.76 -35.51 -33.69
C THR A 814 2.98 -36.83 -33.77
N PRO A 815 1.79 -36.85 -34.38
CA PRO A 815 1.06 -38.09 -34.59
C PRO A 815 1.78 -38.91 -35.67
N VAL A 816 2.57 -39.89 -35.24
CA VAL A 816 3.05 -40.96 -36.13
C VAL A 816 2.38 -42.24 -35.67
N GLU A 817 1.76 -42.94 -36.62
CA GLU A 817 1.13 -44.25 -36.43
C GLU A 817 2.04 -45.14 -35.57
N ILE A 818 1.60 -45.38 -34.33
CA ILE A 818 2.04 -46.47 -33.44
C ILE A 818 3.57 -46.73 -33.52
N THR A 819 4.40 -45.70 -33.36
CA THR A 819 5.84 -45.87 -33.15
C THR A 819 6.26 -45.29 -31.80
N SER A 820 7.26 -45.95 -31.21
CA SER A 820 7.62 -45.94 -29.79
C SER A 820 8.22 -44.64 -29.23
N HIS A 821 8.11 -43.52 -29.93
CA HIS A 821 8.81 -42.27 -29.60
C HIS A 821 7.88 -41.05 -29.75
N ARG A 822 6.78 -41.01 -28.97
CA ARG A 822 5.92 -39.83 -28.85
C ARG A 822 6.66 -38.76 -28.06
N ILE A 823 7.31 -37.82 -28.73
CA ILE A 823 8.08 -36.74 -28.10
C ILE A 823 7.67 -35.40 -28.74
N HIS A 824 7.37 -34.40 -27.91
CA HIS A 824 7.10 -33.03 -28.37
C HIS A 824 8.38 -32.16 -28.35
N PRO A 825 8.43 -31.05 -29.11
CA PRO A 825 9.63 -30.22 -29.25
C PRO A 825 10.26 -29.77 -27.93
N LEU A 826 9.45 -29.28 -26.97
CA LEU A 826 9.94 -28.86 -25.67
C LEU A 826 10.62 -30.02 -24.90
N TYR A 827 9.98 -31.20 -24.86
CA TYR A 827 10.55 -32.38 -24.20
C TYR A 827 11.90 -32.77 -24.83
N SER A 828 12.00 -32.74 -26.16
CA SER A 828 13.25 -33.06 -26.87
C SER A 828 14.39 -32.11 -26.52
N VAL A 829 14.13 -30.80 -26.43
CA VAL A 829 15.13 -29.80 -26.04
C VAL A 829 15.57 -30.03 -24.60
N ARG A 830 14.61 -30.29 -23.70
CA ARG A 830 14.88 -30.49 -22.29
C ARG A 830 15.68 -31.76 -21.99
N GLN A 831 15.40 -32.85 -22.71
CA GLN A 831 16.16 -34.10 -22.59
C GLN A 831 17.64 -33.93 -23.01
N LYS A 832 17.92 -32.99 -23.91
CA LYS A 832 19.28 -32.67 -24.38
C LYS A 832 20.00 -31.62 -23.52
N ALA A 833 19.27 -30.88 -22.69
CA ALA A 833 19.82 -29.82 -21.86
C ALA A 833 20.65 -30.42 -20.70
N SER A 834 21.79 -29.80 -20.42
CA SER A 834 22.58 -30.13 -19.25
C SER A 834 21.91 -29.66 -17.96
N ARG A 835 22.25 -30.26 -16.82
CA ARG A 835 21.74 -29.82 -15.51
C ARG A 835 22.00 -28.34 -15.25
N ALA A 836 23.16 -27.82 -15.66
CA ALA A 836 23.51 -26.41 -15.52
C ALA A 836 22.60 -25.47 -16.35
N GLN A 837 22.12 -25.91 -17.52
CA GLN A 837 21.16 -25.15 -18.32
C GLN A 837 19.77 -25.19 -17.68
N LEU A 838 19.35 -26.34 -17.14
CA LEU A 838 18.06 -26.48 -16.44
C LEU A 838 18.00 -25.69 -15.13
N GLU A 839 19.15 -25.46 -14.50
CA GLU A 839 19.28 -24.67 -13.28
C GLU A 839 19.64 -23.20 -13.55
N ASP A 840 19.62 -22.75 -14.81
CA ASP A 840 19.91 -21.36 -15.18
C ASP A 840 18.93 -20.41 -14.46
N LYS A 841 19.49 -19.39 -13.80
CA LYS A 841 18.72 -18.39 -13.07
C LYS A 841 17.70 -17.67 -13.96
N ARG A 842 18.03 -17.43 -15.24
CA ARG A 842 17.15 -16.76 -16.20
C ARG A 842 15.82 -17.49 -16.39
N LEU A 843 15.83 -18.83 -16.32
CA LEU A 843 14.61 -19.64 -16.40
C LEU A 843 13.71 -19.41 -15.17
N LYS A 844 14.31 -19.34 -13.97
CA LYS A 844 13.57 -19.05 -12.73
C LYS A 844 13.03 -17.63 -12.70
N ASP A 845 13.82 -16.67 -13.18
CA ASP A 845 13.39 -15.27 -13.31
C ASP A 845 12.21 -15.17 -14.29
N LEU A 846 12.26 -15.87 -15.44
CA LEU A 846 11.17 -15.95 -16.41
C LEU A 846 9.87 -16.53 -15.81
N GLU A 847 9.95 -17.64 -15.07
CA GLU A 847 8.78 -18.20 -14.38
C GLU A 847 8.23 -17.23 -13.32
N HIS A 848 9.11 -16.64 -12.51
CA HIS A 848 8.69 -15.74 -11.43
C HIS A 848 7.99 -14.50 -11.98
N GLU A 849 8.58 -13.85 -12.99
CA GLU A 849 8.02 -12.67 -13.65
C GLU A 849 6.68 -13.00 -14.31
N GLY A 850 6.60 -14.12 -15.05
CA GLY A 850 5.36 -14.58 -15.69
C GLY A 850 4.23 -14.86 -14.70
N ILE A 851 4.54 -15.51 -13.57
CA ILE A 851 3.55 -15.76 -12.51
C ILE A 851 3.10 -14.44 -11.87
N VAL A 852 4.03 -13.55 -11.51
CA VAL A 852 3.71 -12.28 -10.84
C VAL A 852 2.85 -11.39 -11.75
N GLU A 853 3.21 -11.27 -13.03
CA GLU A 853 2.48 -10.47 -14.00
C GLU A 853 1.04 -10.96 -14.14
N VAL A 854 0.84 -12.25 -14.37
CA VAL A 854 -0.49 -12.84 -14.59
C VAL A 854 -1.36 -12.76 -13.33
N ILE A 855 -0.82 -13.11 -12.15
CA ILE A 855 -1.58 -13.04 -10.89
C ILE A 855 -1.96 -11.59 -10.55
N ASN A 856 -1.11 -10.60 -10.88
CA ASN A 856 -1.47 -9.20 -10.70
C ASN A 856 -2.59 -8.77 -11.65
N LYS A 857 -2.56 -9.20 -12.92
CA LYS A 857 -3.65 -8.93 -13.88
C LYS A 857 -4.98 -9.54 -13.43
N LEU A 858 -4.97 -10.79 -12.95
CA LEU A 858 -6.15 -11.45 -12.37
C LEU A 858 -6.78 -10.68 -11.20
N LYS A 859 -5.96 -10.03 -10.35
CA LYS A 859 -6.44 -9.24 -9.21
C LYS A 859 -6.97 -7.85 -9.56
N LEU A 860 -6.67 -7.36 -10.77
CA LEU A 860 -6.95 -6.00 -11.22
C LEU A 860 -8.12 -5.90 -12.21
N SER A 861 -8.70 -7.03 -12.64
CA SER A 861 -9.77 -7.10 -13.66
C SER A 861 -11.12 -6.54 -13.16
N ASN A 862 -11.16 -5.24 -12.88
CA ASN A 862 -12.38 -4.44 -12.75
C ASN A 862 -12.55 -3.42 -13.89
N GLU A 863 -11.57 -3.25 -14.78
CA GLU A 863 -11.66 -2.31 -15.92
C GLU A 863 -10.92 -2.86 -17.14
N ASP A 864 -11.49 -2.58 -18.33
CA ASP A 864 -11.09 -2.95 -19.70
C ASP A 864 -9.59 -3.26 -19.89
N THR A 865 -9.20 -4.52 -19.68
CA THR A 865 -7.93 -5.04 -20.21
C THR A 865 -8.16 -5.54 -21.64
N THR A 866 -7.45 -4.95 -22.59
CA THR A 866 -7.44 -5.35 -24.01
C THR A 866 -7.18 -6.85 -24.16
N VAL A 867 -8.09 -7.55 -24.84
CA VAL A 867 -8.18 -9.01 -24.99
C VAL A 867 -6.95 -9.63 -25.68
N ASP A 868 -6.21 -8.83 -26.47
CA ASP A 868 -5.09 -9.28 -27.32
C ASP A 868 -3.84 -9.81 -26.58
N THR A 869 -3.77 -9.73 -25.24
CA THR A 869 -2.53 -10.08 -24.49
C THR A 869 -2.44 -11.54 -23.99
N TYR A 870 -3.48 -12.35 -24.17
CA TYR A 870 -3.51 -13.73 -23.64
C TYR A 870 -3.49 -14.84 -24.70
N GLU A 871 -3.70 -14.50 -25.97
CA GLU A 871 -3.87 -15.45 -27.09
C GLU A 871 -2.69 -16.43 -27.21
N THR A 872 -1.45 -15.91 -27.17
CA THR A 872 -0.20 -16.69 -27.31
C THR A 872 0.52 -16.90 -25.98
N LEU A 873 -0.08 -16.55 -24.83
CA LEU A 873 0.61 -16.47 -23.52
C LEU A 873 1.39 -17.75 -23.17
N PHE A 874 0.75 -18.90 -23.32
CA PHE A 874 1.39 -20.18 -23.02
C PHE A 874 2.45 -20.55 -24.06
N HIS A 875 2.16 -20.30 -25.35
CA HIS A 875 3.08 -20.56 -26.45
C HIS A 875 4.37 -19.74 -26.33
N ASP A 876 4.27 -18.47 -25.97
CA ASP A 876 5.39 -17.56 -25.82
C ASP A 876 6.27 -17.96 -24.64
N ALA A 877 5.66 -18.37 -23.52
CA ALA A 877 6.38 -18.89 -22.36
C ALA A 877 7.15 -20.19 -22.69
N VAL A 878 6.55 -21.09 -23.47
CA VAL A 878 7.23 -22.32 -23.95
C VAL A 878 8.34 -22.00 -24.94
N SER A 879 8.12 -21.05 -25.85
CA SER A 879 9.10 -20.63 -26.84
C SER A 879 10.32 -20.00 -26.18
N ALA A 880 10.11 -19.11 -25.20
CA ALA A 880 11.18 -18.48 -24.42
C ALA A 880 12.01 -19.51 -23.64
N GLU A 881 11.38 -20.53 -23.05
CA GLU A 881 12.12 -21.62 -22.39
C GLU A 881 13.01 -22.38 -23.39
N ILE A 882 12.48 -22.72 -24.56
CA ILE A 882 13.24 -23.43 -25.60
C ILE A 882 14.44 -22.59 -26.07
N GLU A 883 14.26 -21.28 -26.27
CA GLU A 883 15.32 -20.38 -26.66
C GLU A 883 16.43 -20.33 -25.61
N LEU A 884 16.07 -20.10 -24.34
CA LEU A 884 17.03 -20.07 -23.24
C LEU A 884 17.79 -21.39 -23.05
N LEU A 885 17.13 -22.54 -23.26
CA LEU A 885 17.79 -23.85 -23.18
C LEU A 885 18.74 -24.13 -24.35
N ARG A 886 18.54 -23.48 -25.50
CA ARG A 886 19.45 -23.57 -26.66
C ARG A 886 20.67 -22.67 -26.53
N GLU A 887 20.56 -21.58 -25.77
CA GLU A 887 21.69 -20.71 -25.44
C GLU A 887 22.67 -21.41 -24.49
N HIS A 888 23.97 -21.13 -24.66
CA HIS A 888 24.97 -21.58 -23.71
C HIS A 888 24.96 -20.63 -22.51
N PRO A 889 24.97 -21.13 -21.26
CA PRO A 889 25.04 -20.26 -20.09
C PRO A 889 26.33 -19.42 -20.16
N PRO A 890 26.29 -18.12 -19.81
CA PRO A 890 27.46 -17.28 -19.86
C PRO A 890 28.57 -17.92 -19.01
N THR A 891 29.69 -18.25 -19.65
CA THR A 891 30.86 -18.79 -18.95
C THR A 891 31.28 -17.76 -17.90
N LYS A 892 31.22 -18.14 -16.62
CA LYS A 892 31.84 -17.37 -15.54
C LYS A 892 33.30 -17.17 -15.92
N ARG A 893 33.66 -15.97 -16.37
CA ARG A 893 35.06 -15.55 -16.41
C ARG A 893 35.55 -15.61 -14.96
N SER A 894 36.55 -16.47 -14.77
CA SER A 894 37.27 -16.76 -13.52
C SER A 894 37.71 -15.53 -12.77
#